data_AF-A0A5J5VP31-F1
#
_entry.id   AF-A0A5J5VP31-F1
#
_cell.length_a   1.000
_cell.length_b   1.000
_cell.length_c   1.000
_cell.angle_alpha   90.00
_cell.angle_beta   90.00
_cell.angle_gamma   90.00
#
_symmetry.space_group_name_H-M   'P 1'
#
loop_
_entity.id
_entity.type
_entity.pdbx_description
1 polymer ?
#
loop_
_entity_poly.entity_id
_entity_poly.type
_entity_poly.pdbx_seq_one_letter_code
_entity_poly.pdbx_strand_id
1 'polypeptide(L)'
;MAKEGSGSILQFAPLQSSVDEGFWHRLSSLKLNKFGIDDSPIPISGFYAPCSHPQVSNHLTLLAESLLSDSNDESTMPSVIRGNRNRCSVPGILYNTNTMEGFHALDKQGLLKAEAMKIWEDIHSGKAVEDCAVLSRVLLISFADLKKWNFHYWFAFPALALDPPATLVDLRPASQWFTLEEAESVSTACNEWRNSSVTADVPFFLVSIGSDSHAAVRHLKDLEACQRDGQKLLFAFYDPCHLPNNPGWPLRNFLALISARWNLKTVRFLCYRENRGFADLNLSLVGEALITVQQGWREQQCVPNAVGWELNKGRKVPRCINLAKSMDPTRLAISAADLNLKLMRWRALPSLNLEILFSLKCLLLGAGTLGCQVARMLMAWGVRRITLLDNGRVAMSNPLRQSLYTLDDCHNGGDFKATAAVRSLQRIFPAVEAEGIVMAIPMPGHPVSSQEEKSVLEDCKRLNDLIDSHDVIFLLTDTRESRWLPTLLCANRNKITITAALGFDSFLVMRHGPGPFNSIPNLKAETEDSLAAGMDNLVLTNTDGQHRLGCYFCNDVVAPTDSTSNRMLDQQCTVTRPGLAPIASALAVELLVGILHHPNGIFAEAEIANSSSGGNFELPLGILPHQIRGSLPHFQQMTLLGHSSNSCTACCSTVVSEYRKRGMQFILQAINHPTYLEDVTGLTELMRSANSFQLDWDDDIEVADDECVEL
;
A
#
# COMPACT_ATOMS: atom_id res chain seq x y z
N MET A 1 -9.31 -56.04 52.28
CA MET A 1 -10.11 -54.84 51.98
C MET A 1 -9.41 -54.09 50.86
N ALA A 2 -9.94 -54.20 49.64
CA ALA A 2 -9.39 -53.59 48.45
C ALA A 2 -9.61 -52.08 48.49
N LYS A 3 -8.56 -51.29 48.25
CA LYS A 3 -8.69 -49.85 47.99
C LYS A 3 -9.32 -49.69 46.60
N GLU A 4 -10.58 -49.28 46.55
CA GLU A 4 -11.19 -48.70 45.36
C GLU A 4 -10.36 -47.46 44.96
N GLY A 5 -9.63 -47.55 43.85
CA GLY A 5 -8.82 -46.46 43.33
C GLY A 5 -9.72 -45.39 42.68
N SER A 6 -9.75 -44.20 43.25
CA SER A 6 -10.42 -43.03 42.68
C SER A 6 -9.63 -42.51 41.47
N GLY A 7 -9.91 -43.00 40.26
CA GLY A 7 -9.34 -42.47 39.02
C GLY A 7 -9.99 -41.15 38.59
N SER A 8 -9.23 -40.23 38.01
CA SER A 8 -9.73 -38.95 37.47
C SER A 8 -10.19 -39.08 36.02
N ILE A 9 -11.15 -38.26 35.57
CA ILE A 9 -11.59 -38.25 34.16
C ILE A 9 -10.44 -37.81 33.25
N LEU A 10 -10.20 -38.55 32.16
CA LEU A 10 -9.17 -38.21 31.18
C LEU A 10 -9.55 -36.93 30.41
N GLN A 11 -8.75 -35.87 30.57
CA GLN A 11 -8.92 -34.60 29.88
C GLN A 11 -7.98 -34.49 28.68
N PHE A 12 -8.46 -33.88 27.60
CA PHE A 12 -7.72 -33.75 26.34
C PHE A 12 -7.50 -32.28 26.00
N ALA A 13 -6.31 -31.95 25.51
CA ALA A 13 -5.99 -30.61 25.01
C ALA A 13 -6.70 -30.35 23.67
N PRO A 14 -7.43 -29.22 23.52
CA PRO A 14 -8.03 -28.84 22.25
C PRO A 14 -6.98 -28.67 21.14
N LEU A 15 -7.25 -29.24 19.96
CA LEU A 15 -6.43 -29.00 18.77
C LEU A 15 -6.70 -27.60 18.23
N GLN A 16 -5.65 -26.93 17.75
CA GLN A 16 -5.73 -25.59 17.19
C GLN A 16 -5.45 -25.63 15.68
N SER A 17 -6.10 -24.73 14.94
CA SER A 17 -5.91 -24.54 13.50
C SER A 17 -4.96 -23.39 13.19
N SER A 18 -4.24 -23.53 12.08
CA SER A 18 -3.45 -22.48 11.43
C SER A 18 -3.74 -22.53 9.93
N VAL A 19 -3.99 -21.38 9.31
CA VAL A 19 -4.31 -21.31 7.87
C VAL A 19 -3.33 -20.37 7.20
N ASP A 20 -2.59 -20.90 6.23
CA ASP A 20 -1.61 -20.14 5.46
C ASP A 20 -2.30 -19.19 4.46
N GLU A 21 -1.64 -18.07 4.14
CA GLU A 21 -2.18 -17.11 3.15
C GLU A 21 -2.36 -17.75 1.77
N GLY A 22 -1.51 -18.71 1.40
CA GLY A 22 -1.60 -19.47 0.16
C GLY A 22 -2.91 -20.26 0.02
N PHE A 23 -3.49 -20.74 1.12
CA PHE A 23 -4.79 -21.41 1.11
C PHE A 23 -5.89 -20.43 0.67
N TRP A 24 -5.94 -19.22 1.26
CA TRP A 24 -6.94 -18.21 0.93
C TRP A 24 -6.78 -17.68 -0.49
N HIS A 25 -5.54 -17.53 -0.96
CA HIS A 25 -5.25 -17.19 -2.36
C HIS A 25 -5.81 -18.23 -3.33
N ARG A 26 -5.55 -19.52 -3.06
CA ARG A 26 -6.04 -20.60 -3.90
C ARG A 26 -7.57 -20.71 -3.86
N LEU A 27 -8.19 -20.59 -2.68
CA LEU A 27 -9.64 -20.61 -2.52
C LEU A 27 -10.31 -19.46 -3.29
N SER A 28 -9.74 -18.26 -3.23
CA SER A 28 -10.24 -17.08 -3.94
C SER A 28 -10.19 -17.27 -5.46
N SER A 29 -9.07 -17.81 -5.97
CA SER A 29 -8.92 -18.15 -7.39
C SER A 29 -9.93 -19.20 -7.85
N LEU A 30 -10.10 -20.28 -7.09
CA LEU A 30 -11.09 -21.33 -7.43
C LEU A 30 -12.53 -20.81 -7.34
N LYS A 31 -12.85 -19.97 -6.36
CA LYS A 31 -14.20 -19.37 -6.22
C LYS A 31 -14.54 -18.48 -7.42
N LEU A 32 -13.59 -17.66 -7.90
CA LEU A 32 -13.82 -16.77 -9.05
C LEU A 32 -13.84 -17.50 -10.38
N ASN A 33 -12.93 -18.47 -10.57
CA ASN A 33 -12.68 -19.05 -11.89
C ASN A 33 -13.42 -20.38 -12.12
N LYS A 34 -13.76 -21.13 -11.06
CA LYS A 34 -14.30 -22.49 -11.15
C LYS A 34 -15.65 -22.67 -10.47
N PHE A 35 -15.75 -22.38 -9.17
CA PHE A 35 -16.96 -22.67 -8.40
C PHE A 35 -18.10 -21.69 -8.70
N GLY A 36 -17.78 -20.40 -8.87
CA GLY A 36 -18.78 -19.38 -9.11
C GLY A 36 -19.79 -19.29 -7.96
N ILE A 37 -21.02 -19.75 -8.21
CA ILE A 37 -22.15 -19.74 -7.26
C ILE A 37 -22.33 -21.11 -6.58
N ASP A 38 -21.59 -22.14 -7.01
CA ASP A 38 -21.65 -23.45 -6.36
C ASP A 38 -21.11 -23.36 -4.92
N ASP A 39 -21.93 -23.74 -3.95
CA ASP A 39 -21.61 -23.83 -2.53
C ASP A 39 -21.55 -25.28 -2.03
N SER A 40 -21.44 -26.24 -2.96
CA SER A 40 -21.23 -27.65 -2.65
C SER A 40 -19.96 -27.88 -1.80
N PRO A 41 -19.96 -28.90 -0.93
CA PRO A 41 -18.82 -29.17 -0.07
C PRO A 41 -17.58 -29.60 -0.86
N ILE A 42 -16.45 -29.01 -0.52
CA ILE A 42 -15.17 -29.24 -1.20
C ILE A 42 -14.28 -30.13 -0.32
N PRO A 43 -13.75 -31.26 -0.83
CA PRO A 43 -12.78 -32.06 -0.10
C PRO A 43 -11.45 -31.29 0.05
N ILE A 44 -10.89 -31.31 1.26
CA ILE A 44 -9.60 -30.68 1.58
C ILE A 44 -8.69 -31.65 2.34
N SER A 45 -7.39 -31.44 2.26
CA SER A 45 -6.39 -32.18 3.04
C SER A 45 -5.74 -31.26 4.07
N GLY A 46 -5.92 -31.54 5.36
CA GLY A 46 -5.21 -30.87 6.43
C GLY A 46 -3.87 -31.53 6.75
N PHE A 47 -2.94 -30.80 7.35
CA PHE A 47 -1.63 -31.33 7.71
C PHE A 47 -1.32 -31.04 9.17
N TYR A 48 -0.93 -32.05 9.94
CA TYR A 48 -0.37 -31.86 11.29
C TYR A 48 0.86 -32.74 11.49
N ALA A 49 1.54 -32.55 12.61
CA ALA A 49 2.68 -33.36 13.01
C ALA A 49 2.71 -33.48 14.55
N PRO A 50 3.49 -34.42 15.11
CA PRO A 50 3.70 -34.46 16.56
C PRO A 50 4.31 -33.15 17.06
N CYS A 51 4.12 -32.88 18.35
CA CYS A 51 4.70 -31.74 19.02
C CYS A 51 6.23 -31.86 18.97
N SER A 52 6.91 -30.85 18.44
CA SER A 52 8.37 -30.84 18.27
C SER A 52 9.08 -29.84 19.20
N HIS A 53 8.33 -29.11 20.04
CA HIS A 53 8.83 -28.06 20.91
C HIS A 53 8.19 -28.13 22.31
N PRO A 54 8.95 -27.97 23.42
CA PRO A 54 8.44 -28.16 24.78
C PRO A 54 7.39 -27.13 25.22
N GLN A 55 7.36 -25.96 24.59
CA GLN A 55 6.50 -24.83 25.00
C GLN A 55 5.37 -24.50 24.01
N VAL A 56 5.35 -25.13 22.84
CA VAL A 56 4.42 -24.76 21.77
C VAL A 56 3.85 -26.02 21.15
N SER A 57 2.51 -26.13 21.17
CA SER A 57 1.80 -27.19 20.50
C SER A 57 1.90 -27.06 18.99
N ASN A 58 1.85 -28.20 18.31
CA ASN A 58 1.66 -28.19 16.87
C ASN A 58 0.17 -27.95 16.53
N HIS A 59 -0.07 -27.49 15.30
CA HIS A 59 -1.38 -27.08 14.83
C HIS A 59 -1.80 -27.95 13.64
N LEU A 60 -3.10 -28.03 13.39
CA LEU A 60 -3.57 -28.44 12.08
C LEU A 60 -3.40 -27.26 11.11
N THR A 61 -2.57 -27.45 10.10
CA THR A 61 -2.26 -26.45 9.08
C THR A 61 -3.03 -26.72 7.78
N LEU A 62 -3.58 -25.66 7.18
CA LEU A 62 -4.04 -25.67 5.79
C LEU A 62 -3.10 -24.83 4.92
N LEU A 63 -2.71 -25.38 3.78
CA LEU A 63 -1.77 -24.81 2.81
C LEU A 63 -2.45 -24.64 1.45
N ALA A 64 -1.75 -24.04 0.47
CA ALA A 64 -2.26 -23.99 -0.91
C ALA A 64 -2.55 -25.38 -1.49
N GLU A 65 -1.72 -26.38 -1.15
CA GLU A 65 -1.84 -27.80 -1.53
C GLU A 65 -3.02 -28.51 -0.85
N SER A 66 -3.65 -27.91 0.18
CA SER A 66 -4.82 -28.49 0.86
C SER A 66 -6.07 -28.52 -0.01
N LEU A 67 -6.13 -27.68 -1.05
CA LEU A 67 -7.18 -27.68 -2.06
C LEU A 67 -6.66 -28.44 -3.28
N LEU A 68 -7.42 -29.44 -3.74
CA LEU A 68 -7.03 -30.27 -4.88
C LEU A 68 -6.65 -29.40 -6.10
N SER A 69 -5.51 -29.71 -6.70
CA SER A 69 -5.16 -29.22 -8.03
C SER A 69 -5.92 -30.03 -9.07
N ASP A 70 -6.64 -29.36 -9.98
CA ASP A 70 -7.10 -29.97 -11.22
C ASP A 70 -5.88 -30.36 -12.06
N SER A 71 -5.32 -31.54 -11.83
CA SER A 71 -4.63 -32.26 -12.90
C SER A 71 -5.72 -32.93 -13.72
N ASN A 72 -5.98 -32.39 -14.91
CA ASN A 72 -6.80 -32.98 -15.97
C ASN A 72 -6.20 -34.31 -16.53
N ASP A 73 -5.48 -35.10 -15.71
CA ASP A 73 -5.03 -36.43 -16.07
C ASP A 73 -5.91 -37.46 -15.35
N GLU A 74 -6.97 -37.92 -16.03
CA GLU A 74 -7.75 -39.11 -15.66
C GLU A 74 -6.93 -40.43 -15.69
N SER A 75 -5.59 -40.37 -15.61
CA SER A 75 -4.71 -41.54 -15.73
C SER A 75 -3.70 -41.72 -14.59
N THR A 76 -3.66 -40.84 -13.60
CA THR A 76 -2.91 -41.10 -12.35
C THR A 76 -3.71 -40.64 -11.15
N MET A 77 -4.04 -41.58 -10.26
CA MET A 77 -4.51 -41.26 -8.90
C MET A 77 -3.57 -40.19 -8.32
N PRO A 78 -4.07 -39.08 -7.75
CA PRO A 78 -3.22 -38.03 -7.21
C PRO A 78 -2.29 -38.67 -6.19
N SER A 79 -0.97 -38.58 -6.40
CA SER A 79 -0.03 -39.00 -5.37
C SER A 79 -0.24 -38.06 -4.19
N VAL A 80 -0.95 -38.57 -3.16
CA VAL A 80 -0.83 -38.03 -1.81
C VAL A 80 0.66 -37.80 -1.61
N ILE A 81 1.09 -36.59 -1.25
CA ILE A 81 2.49 -36.28 -0.92
C ILE A 81 2.80 -37.09 0.35
N ARG A 82 3.01 -38.39 0.18
CA ARG A 82 3.41 -39.33 1.22
C ARG A 82 4.87 -39.09 1.49
N GLY A 83 5.23 -39.09 2.77
CA GLY A 83 6.63 -39.04 3.19
C GLY A 83 7.18 -37.68 3.60
N ASN A 84 6.39 -36.59 3.61
CA ASN A 84 6.83 -35.41 4.37
C ASN A 84 6.56 -35.65 5.86
N ARG A 85 7.62 -35.95 6.60
CA ARG A 85 7.63 -36.24 8.04
C ARG A 85 6.87 -35.22 8.91
N ASN A 86 6.81 -33.97 8.47
CA ASN A 86 6.17 -32.88 9.20
C ASN A 86 4.78 -32.49 8.64
N ARG A 87 4.25 -33.25 7.68
CA ARG A 87 2.93 -33.01 7.07
C ARG A 87 2.14 -34.32 7.00
N CYS A 88 1.66 -34.81 8.13
CA CYS A 88 0.75 -35.95 8.17
C CYS A 88 -0.61 -35.50 7.60
N SER A 89 -0.99 -36.05 6.45
CA SER A 89 -2.23 -35.70 5.76
C SER A 89 -3.44 -36.22 6.52
N VAL A 90 -4.46 -35.38 6.69
CA VAL A 90 -5.77 -35.78 7.21
C VAL A 90 -6.88 -35.34 6.27
N PRO A 91 -7.87 -36.21 6.02
CA PRO A 91 -9.00 -35.85 5.17
C PRO A 91 -9.89 -34.82 5.87
N GLY A 92 -10.39 -33.86 5.12
CA GLY A 92 -11.34 -32.88 5.61
C GLY A 92 -12.30 -32.39 4.54
N ILE A 93 -13.24 -31.57 4.96
CA ILE A 93 -14.28 -31.00 4.11
C ILE A 93 -14.45 -29.51 4.40
N LEU A 94 -14.60 -28.73 3.34
CA LEU A 94 -14.81 -27.30 3.36
C LEU A 94 -16.22 -26.98 2.87
N TYR A 95 -17.02 -26.35 3.73
CA TYR A 95 -18.29 -25.74 3.35
C TYR A 95 -18.10 -24.23 3.24
N ASN A 96 -17.97 -23.75 2.00
CA ASN A 96 -17.79 -22.33 1.73
C ASN A 96 -19.09 -21.71 1.20
N THR A 97 -19.65 -20.79 1.98
CA THR A 97 -20.90 -20.10 1.62
C THR A 97 -20.64 -18.86 0.77
N ASN A 98 -21.63 -18.49 -0.03
CA ASN A 98 -21.58 -17.30 -0.89
C ASN A 98 -22.03 -16.01 -0.21
N THR A 99 -22.79 -16.11 0.88
CA THR A 99 -23.31 -14.98 1.65
C THR A 99 -23.00 -15.12 3.14
N MET A 100 -22.90 -13.99 3.84
CA MET A 100 -22.65 -13.98 5.29
C MET A 100 -23.86 -14.54 6.05
N GLU A 101 -25.07 -14.29 5.54
CA GLU A 101 -26.32 -14.80 6.08
C GLU A 101 -26.34 -16.34 5.99
N GLY A 102 -25.89 -16.89 4.86
CA GLY A 102 -25.74 -18.33 4.67
C GLY A 102 -24.77 -18.94 5.69
N PHE A 103 -23.61 -18.32 5.90
CA PHE A 103 -22.64 -18.74 6.91
C PHE A 103 -23.23 -18.81 8.32
N HIS A 104 -24.02 -17.81 8.70
CA HIS A 104 -24.67 -17.79 10.01
C HIS A 104 -25.78 -18.84 10.14
N ALA A 105 -26.54 -19.08 9.06
CA ALA A 105 -27.65 -20.02 9.00
C ALA A 105 -27.24 -21.50 8.97
N LEU A 106 -25.97 -21.83 8.69
CA LEU A 106 -25.48 -23.21 8.69
C LEU A 106 -25.80 -23.93 10.02
N ASP A 107 -26.35 -25.15 9.91
CA ASP A 107 -26.53 -26.06 11.05
C ASP A 107 -25.20 -26.68 11.48
N LYS A 108 -24.50 -25.95 12.37
CA LYS A 108 -23.17 -26.30 12.88
C LYS A 108 -23.17 -27.61 13.66
N GLN A 109 -24.26 -27.95 14.34
CA GLN A 109 -24.33 -29.19 15.11
C GLN A 109 -24.65 -30.38 14.20
N GLY A 110 -25.51 -30.20 13.21
CA GLY A 110 -25.80 -31.19 12.18
C GLY A 110 -24.55 -31.56 11.37
N LEU A 111 -23.81 -30.55 10.89
CA LEU A 111 -22.56 -30.77 10.13
C LEU A 111 -21.50 -31.51 10.96
N LEU A 112 -21.33 -31.15 12.24
CA LEU A 112 -20.41 -31.83 13.14
C LEU A 112 -20.80 -33.31 13.33
N LYS A 113 -22.09 -33.59 13.53
CA LYS A 113 -22.61 -34.95 13.67
C LYS A 113 -22.43 -35.77 12.40
N ALA A 114 -22.65 -35.17 11.23
CA ALA A 114 -22.47 -35.84 9.94
C ALA A 114 -21.00 -36.27 9.73
N GLU A 115 -20.03 -35.40 10.03
CA GLU A 115 -18.61 -35.76 9.93
C GLU A 115 -18.18 -36.78 11.01
N ALA A 116 -18.74 -36.71 12.22
CA ALA A 116 -18.49 -37.71 13.25
C ALA A 116 -19.07 -39.09 12.90
N MET A 117 -20.23 -39.14 12.23
CA MET A 117 -20.83 -40.37 11.73
C MET A 117 -19.91 -41.07 10.72
N LYS A 118 -19.26 -40.31 9.82
CA LYS A 118 -18.27 -40.88 8.89
C LYS A 118 -17.09 -41.53 9.62
N ILE A 119 -16.59 -40.90 10.70
CA ILE A 119 -15.54 -41.52 11.55
C ILE A 119 -16.04 -42.83 12.14
N TRP A 120 -17.29 -42.85 12.64
CA TRP A 120 -17.88 -44.05 13.24
C TRP A 120 -18.09 -45.19 12.23
N GLU A 121 -18.51 -44.88 11.02
CA GLU A 121 -18.62 -45.82 9.90
C GLU A 121 -17.27 -46.36 9.47
N ASP A 122 -16.23 -45.52 9.38
CA ASP A 122 -14.86 -45.94 9.08
C ASP A 122 -14.30 -46.88 10.17
N ILE A 123 -14.67 -46.66 11.43
CA ILE A 123 -14.32 -47.55 12.56
C ILE A 123 -14.99 -48.93 12.39
N HIS A 124 -16.29 -48.97 12.09
CA HIS A 124 -17.06 -50.22 11.97
C HIS A 124 -16.70 -51.03 10.72
N SER A 125 -16.49 -50.36 9.60
CA SER A 125 -16.07 -50.99 8.34
C SER A 125 -14.66 -51.56 8.41
N GLY A 126 -13.82 -51.06 9.33
CA GLY A 126 -12.42 -51.45 9.46
C GLY A 126 -11.45 -50.58 8.67
N LYS A 127 -11.97 -49.65 7.87
CA LYS A 127 -11.16 -48.70 7.10
C LYS A 127 -10.23 -47.87 8.01
N ALA A 128 -10.67 -47.52 9.22
CA ALA A 128 -9.84 -46.78 10.18
C ALA A 128 -8.62 -47.58 10.70
N VAL A 129 -8.62 -48.91 10.57
CA VAL A 129 -7.47 -49.76 10.92
C VAL A 129 -6.47 -49.84 9.76
N GLU A 130 -6.95 -49.75 8.52
CA GLU A 130 -6.13 -49.73 7.31
C GLU A 130 -5.50 -48.34 7.07
N ASP A 131 -6.33 -47.30 7.13
CA ASP A 131 -5.93 -45.90 7.02
C ASP A 131 -6.37 -45.14 8.27
N CYS A 132 -5.44 -44.98 9.21
CA CYS A 132 -5.73 -44.37 10.50
C CYS A 132 -5.88 -42.84 10.43
N ALA A 133 -5.50 -42.19 9.32
CA ALA A 133 -5.62 -40.74 9.18
C ALA A 133 -7.09 -40.28 9.23
N VAL A 134 -8.03 -41.13 8.83
CA VAL A 134 -9.48 -40.86 8.86
C VAL A 134 -10.02 -40.61 10.27
N LEU A 135 -9.30 -41.04 11.32
CA LEU A 135 -9.67 -40.75 12.71
C LEU A 135 -9.53 -39.25 13.05
N SER A 136 -8.70 -38.52 12.33
CA SER A 136 -8.40 -37.10 12.58
C SER A 136 -9.05 -36.19 11.53
N ARG A 137 -10.25 -36.57 11.04
CA ARG A 137 -11.01 -35.79 10.06
C ARG A 137 -11.22 -34.34 10.50
N VAL A 138 -11.27 -33.43 9.54
CA VAL A 138 -11.42 -31.98 9.79
C VAL A 138 -12.64 -31.42 9.06
N LEU A 139 -13.38 -30.55 9.74
CA LEU A 139 -14.47 -29.78 9.15
C LEU A 139 -14.10 -28.29 9.17
N LEU A 140 -14.19 -27.63 8.03
CA LEU A 140 -14.02 -26.19 7.90
C LEU A 140 -15.30 -25.59 7.32
N ILE A 141 -15.88 -24.62 8.02
CA ILE A 141 -16.93 -23.75 7.43
C ILE A 141 -16.31 -22.38 7.15
N SER A 142 -16.62 -21.78 5.99
CA SER A 142 -16.10 -20.46 5.64
C SER A 142 -17.06 -19.57 4.87
N PHE A 143 -16.77 -18.28 4.89
CA PHE A 143 -17.31 -17.26 4.02
C PHE A 143 -16.18 -16.32 3.60
N ALA A 144 -15.93 -16.25 2.29
CA ALA A 144 -14.90 -15.40 1.69
C ALA A 144 -15.54 -14.17 1.02
N ASP A 145 -15.29 -12.98 1.60
CA ASP A 145 -15.61 -11.67 1.01
C ASP A 145 -14.42 -11.21 0.17
N LEU A 146 -14.47 -11.50 -1.13
CA LEU A 146 -13.40 -11.19 -2.09
C LEU A 146 -13.36 -9.70 -2.48
N LYS A 147 -14.33 -8.87 -2.06
CA LYS A 147 -14.31 -7.42 -2.28
C LYS A 147 -13.49 -6.71 -1.21
N LYS A 148 -13.65 -7.15 0.05
CA LYS A 148 -12.92 -6.59 1.20
C LYS A 148 -11.71 -7.42 1.62
N TRP A 149 -11.50 -8.58 0.99
CA TRP A 149 -10.50 -9.58 1.34
C TRP A 149 -10.61 -10.03 2.81
N ASN A 150 -11.85 -10.19 3.29
CA ASN A 150 -12.16 -10.68 4.63
C ASN A 150 -12.61 -12.15 4.54
N PHE A 151 -11.95 -13.01 5.33
CA PHE A 151 -12.26 -14.43 5.37
C PHE A 151 -12.76 -14.80 6.76
N HIS A 152 -14.03 -15.18 6.84
CA HIS A 152 -14.66 -15.71 8.05
C HIS A 152 -14.59 -17.23 7.99
N TYR A 153 -14.13 -17.87 9.07
CA TYR A 153 -13.99 -19.31 9.08
C TYR A 153 -14.07 -19.90 10.47
N TRP A 154 -14.43 -21.18 10.56
CA TRP A 154 -14.46 -21.90 11.83
C TRP A 154 -14.11 -23.38 11.61
N PHE A 155 -13.11 -23.85 12.34
CA PHE A 155 -12.72 -25.26 12.33
C PHE A 155 -13.53 -26.04 13.35
N ALA A 156 -13.84 -27.28 12.98
CA ALA A 156 -14.21 -28.33 13.90
C ALA A 156 -13.31 -29.55 13.71
N PHE A 157 -12.96 -30.18 14.82
CA PHE A 157 -12.22 -31.43 14.90
C PHE A 157 -13.14 -32.50 15.50
N PRO A 158 -14.02 -33.14 14.69
CA PRO A 158 -15.04 -34.05 15.18
C PRO A 158 -14.43 -35.17 16.02
N ALA A 159 -14.81 -35.23 17.29
CA ALA A 159 -14.38 -36.23 18.24
C ALA A 159 -15.56 -36.93 18.88
N LEU A 160 -15.49 -38.26 18.93
CA LEU A 160 -16.49 -39.13 19.53
C LEU A 160 -16.34 -39.10 21.05
N ALA A 161 -17.41 -38.73 21.76
CA ALA A 161 -17.43 -38.74 23.22
C ALA A 161 -17.79 -40.15 23.73
N LEU A 162 -16.89 -40.73 24.52
CA LEU A 162 -17.18 -41.95 25.27
C LEU A 162 -18.17 -41.64 26.39
N ASP A 163 -19.21 -42.45 26.52
CA ASP A 163 -20.15 -42.43 27.65
C ASP A 163 -20.16 -43.83 28.28
N PRO A 164 -19.79 -44.01 29.56
CA PRO A 164 -19.20 -43.01 30.43
C PRO A 164 -17.78 -42.59 29.96
N PRO A 165 -17.29 -41.40 30.36
CA PRO A 165 -15.96 -40.92 29.98
C PRO A 165 -14.82 -41.88 30.41
N ALA A 166 -13.75 -41.94 29.62
CA ALA A 166 -12.56 -42.71 29.98
C ALA A 166 -11.92 -42.21 31.28
N THR A 167 -11.55 -43.14 32.15
CA THR A 167 -10.92 -42.84 33.44
C THR A 167 -9.41 -43.00 33.30
N LEU A 168 -8.64 -41.98 33.70
CA LEU A 168 -7.18 -42.02 33.72
C LEU A 168 -6.71 -42.75 34.99
N VAL A 169 -5.91 -43.80 34.79
CA VAL A 169 -5.28 -44.56 35.89
C VAL A 169 -3.91 -43.98 36.21
N ASP A 170 -3.11 -43.75 35.17
CA ASP A 170 -1.73 -43.28 35.29
C ASP A 170 -1.35 -42.47 34.05
N LEU A 171 -0.54 -41.42 34.24
CA LEU A 171 0.04 -40.62 33.16
C LEU A 171 1.37 -40.06 33.64
N ARG A 172 2.45 -40.38 32.94
CA ARG A 172 3.81 -39.93 33.28
C ARG A 172 4.66 -39.74 32.02
N PRO A 173 5.77 -38.98 32.10
CA PRO A 173 6.75 -38.92 31.02
C PRO A 173 7.21 -40.32 30.62
N ALA A 174 7.37 -40.57 29.32
CA ALA A 174 7.73 -41.89 28.80
C ALA A 174 9.07 -42.38 29.35
N SER A 175 10.02 -41.47 29.59
CA SER A 175 11.32 -41.76 30.21
C SER A 175 11.24 -42.29 31.65
N GLN A 176 10.13 -42.05 32.36
CA GLN A 176 9.90 -42.57 33.71
C GLN A 176 9.14 -43.90 33.72
N TRP A 177 8.57 -44.30 32.58
CA TRP A 177 7.80 -45.54 32.44
C TRP A 177 8.65 -46.69 31.88
N PHE A 178 9.50 -46.40 30.90
CA PHE A 178 10.43 -47.37 30.31
C PHE A 178 11.70 -47.55 31.15
N THR A 179 12.31 -48.74 31.08
CA THR A 179 13.71 -48.91 31.50
C THR A 179 14.64 -48.19 30.53
N LEU A 180 15.91 -48.00 30.89
CA LEU A 180 16.89 -47.32 30.02
C LEU A 180 17.04 -48.06 28.67
N GLU A 181 17.14 -49.39 28.70
CA GLU A 181 17.24 -50.24 27.51
C GLU A 181 15.97 -50.18 26.64
N GLU A 182 14.79 -50.24 27.26
CA GLU A 182 13.51 -50.11 26.55
C GLU A 182 13.37 -48.71 25.92
N ALA A 183 13.78 -47.66 26.64
CA ALA A 183 13.71 -46.29 26.17
C ALA A 183 14.58 -46.06 24.91
N GLU A 184 15.81 -46.56 24.91
CA GLU A 184 16.69 -46.50 23.74
C GLU A 184 16.11 -47.28 22.55
N SER A 185 15.60 -48.48 22.80
CA SER A 185 15.00 -49.31 21.74
C SER A 185 13.72 -48.68 21.18
N VAL A 186 12.82 -48.16 22.01
CA VAL A 186 11.59 -47.48 21.59
C VAL A 186 11.92 -46.21 20.81
N SER A 187 12.88 -45.42 21.27
CA SER A 187 13.32 -44.21 20.57
C SER A 187 13.85 -44.55 19.17
N THR A 188 14.69 -45.58 19.06
CA THR A 188 15.25 -46.06 17.78
C THR A 188 14.14 -46.50 16.84
N ALA A 189 13.23 -47.38 17.30
CA ALA A 189 12.15 -47.89 16.47
C ALA A 189 11.17 -46.79 16.02
N CYS A 190 10.88 -45.80 16.89
CA CYS A 190 10.05 -44.65 16.52
C CYS A 190 10.75 -43.75 15.49
N ASN A 191 12.07 -43.54 15.62
CA ASN A 191 12.83 -42.76 14.65
C ASN A 191 12.90 -43.47 13.29
N GLU A 192 13.07 -44.80 13.25
CA GLU A 192 13.01 -45.60 12.02
C GLU A 192 11.63 -45.47 11.35
N TRP A 193 10.55 -45.58 12.13
CA TRP A 193 9.19 -45.37 11.65
C TRP A 193 8.99 -43.99 11.01
N ARG A 194 9.55 -42.94 11.63
CA ARG A 194 9.45 -41.55 11.17
C ARG A 194 10.37 -41.23 9.99
N ASN A 195 11.47 -41.96 9.81
CA ASN A 195 12.43 -41.75 8.73
C ASN A 195 12.05 -42.51 7.45
N SER A 196 11.20 -43.53 7.55
CA SER A 196 10.69 -44.26 6.40
C SER A 196 9.61 -43.46 5.66
N SER A 197 9.77 -43.28 4.35
CA SER A 197 8.83 -42.54 3.50
C SER A 197 7.42 -43.16 3.41
N VAL A 198 7.29 -44.45 3.76
CA VAL A 198 6.04 -45.21 3.71
C VAL A 198 5.22 -45.07 5.00
N THR A 199 5.88 -44.77 6.12
CA THR A 199 5.27 -44.78 7.46
C THR A 199 5.34 -43.44 8.18
N ALA A 200 6.15 -42.49 7.69
CA ALA A 200 6.34 -41.19 8.32
C ALA A 200 5.03 -40.41 8.51
N ASP A 201 4.07 -40.56 7.60
CA ASP A 201 2.77 -39.91 7.59
C ASP A 201 1.67 -40.72 8.31
N VAL A 202 1.97 -41.90 8.85
CA VAL A 202 1.03 -42.76 9.57
C VAL A 202 0.99 -42.36 11.04
N PRO A 203 -0.08 -41.69 11.52
CA PRO A 203 -0.04 -41.03 12.82
C PRO A 203 -0.48 -41.92 13.98
N PHE A 204 -1.00 -43.12 13.73
CA PHE A 204 -1.43 -44.07 14.76
C PHE A 204 -0.77 -45.43 14.49
N PHE A 205 -0.14 -46.00 15.51
CA PHE A 205 0.67 -47.21 15.38
C PHE A 205 0.74 -47.98 16.72
N LEU A 206 1.30 -49.18 16.69
CA LEU A 206 1.52 -50.03 17.85
C LEU A 206 3.00 -50.05 18.22
N VAL A 207 3.30 -50.05 19.51
CA VAL A 207 4.63 -50.33 20.05
C VAL A 207 4.56 -51.60 20.87
N SER A 208 5.24 -52.66 20.42
CA SER A 208 5.36 -53.92 21.16
C SER A 208 6.79 -54.09 21.68
N ILE A 209 6.94 -54.44 22.94
CA ILE A 209 8.23 -54.66 23.60
C ILE A 209 8.31 -56.12 24.03
N GLY A 210 9.33 -56.83 23.53
CA GLY A 210 9.60 -58.22 23.86
C GLY A 210 10.17 -58.40 25.27
N SER A 211 10.25 -59.65 25.72
CA SER A 211 10.89 -60.01 27.00
C SER A 211 12.40 -59.72 27.02
N ASP A 212 13.00 -59.46 25.86
CA ASP A 212 14.39 -59.06 25.61
C ASP A 212 14.59 -57.54 25.64
N SER A 213 13.60 -56.76 26.10
CA SER A 213 13.59 -55.29 26.08
C SER A 213 13.63 -54.67 24.68
N HIS A 214 13.51 -55.46 23.60
CA HIS A 214 13.53 -54.96 22.23
C HIS A 214 12.14 -54.47 21.81
N ALA A 215 12.06 -53.22 21.34
CA ALA A 215 10.85 -52.58 20.89
C ALA A 215 10.71 -52.62 19.37
N ALA A 216 9.50 -52.94 18.90
CA ALA A 216 9.13 -52.90 17.49
C ALA A 216 7.88 -52.03 17.28
N VAL A 217 7.93 -51.16 16.26
CA VAL A 217 6.78 -50.36 15.82
C VAL A 217 6.06 -51.06 14.67
N ARG A 218 4.73 -51.16 14.74
CA ARG A 218 3.90 -51.88 13.76
C ARG A 218 2.61 -51.15 13.43
N HIS A 219 1.97 -51.52 12.32
CA HIS A 219 0.65 -50.99 11.95
C HIS A 219 -0.45 -51.53 12.88
N LEU A 220 -1.58 -50.81 12.98
CA LEU A 220 -2.71 -51.22 13.82
C LEU A 220 -3.33 -52.58 13.41
N LYS A 221 -3.25 -52.94 12.11
CA LYS A 221 -3.74 -54.23 11.59
C LYS A 221 -2.99 -55.44 12.17
N ASP A 222 -1.77 -55.25 12.67
CA ASP A 222 -0.92 -56.33 13.16
C ASP A 222 -1.13 -56.63 14.65
N LEU A 223 -2.19 -56.08 15.27
CA LEU A 223 -2.44 -56.19 16.71
C LEU A 223 -2.46 -57.64 17.21
N GLU A 224 -3.18 -58.53 16.53
CA GLU A 224 -3.31 -59.94 16.92
C GLU A 224 -1.96 -60.67 16.89
N ALA A 225 -1.06 -60.28 15.98
CA ALA A 225 0.28 -60.84 15.91
C ALA A 225 1.19 -60.39 17.07
N CYS A 226 0.85 -59.26 17.73
CA CYS A 226 1.61 -58.66 18.84
C CYS A 226 1.14 -59.13 20.22
N GLN A 227 -0.01 -59.80 20.34
CA GLN A 227 -0.56 -60.25 21.64
C GLN A 227 -0.02 -61.61 22.13
N ARG A 228 1.20 -62.01 21.74
CA ARG A 228 1.80 -63.29 22.20
C ARG A 228 2.37 -63.16 23.62
N ASP A 229 2.41 -64.28 24.36
CA ASP A 229 2.78 -64.34 25.78
C ASP A 229 4.09 -63.59 26.11
N GLY A 230 4.00 -62.65 27.06
CA GLY A 230 5.14 -61.93 27.66
C GLY A 230 5.43 -60.51 27.14
N GLN A 231 4.71 -60.00 26.12
CA GLN A 231 5.02 -58.71 25.49
C GLN A 231 4.28 -57.51 26.12
N LYS A 232 4.96 -56.38 26.37
CA LYS A 232 4.30 -55.11 26.70
C LYS A 232 3.78 -54.48 25.40
N LEU A 233 2.54 -54.02 25.38
CA LEU A 233 1.90 -53.43 24.20
C LEU A 233 1.35 -52.03 24.52
N LEU A 234 1.65 -51.07 23.65
CA LEU A 234 1.22 -49.67 23.75
C LEU A 234 0.57 -49.20 22.44
N PHE A 235 -0.55 -48.51 22.56
CA PHE A 235 -1.21 -47.81 21.45
C PHE A 235 -0.63 -46.41 21.30
N ALA A 236 0.19 -46.20 20.28
CA ALA A 236 0.92 -44.95 20.07
C ALA A 236 0.25 -44.07 19.02
N PHE A 237 0.31 -42.76 19.22
CA PHE A 237 -0.16 -41.79 18.24
C PHE A 237 0.70 -40.51 18.26
N TYR A 238 0.76 -39.81 17.12
CA TYR A 238 1.40 -38.50 17.04
C TYR A 238 0.61 -37.47 17.84
N ASP A 239 1.19 -37.01 18.95
CA ASP A 239 0.54 -36.06 19.83
C ASP A 239 0.96 -34.62 19.48
N PRO A 240 0.06 -33.77 18.95
CA PRO A 240 0.36 -32.36 18.67
C PRO A 240 0.41 -31.50 19.95
N CYS A 241 0.00 -32.03 21.10
CA CYS A 241 -0.01 -31.31 22.38
C CYS A 241 1.40 -31.19 22.98
N HIS A 242 1.72 -30.03 23.58
CA HIS A 242 2.96 -29.84 24.36
C HIS A 242 2.75 -29.95 25.87
N LEU A 243 1.49 -29.95 26.35
CA LEU A 243 1.18 -29.91 27.78
C LEU A 243 1.69 -31.17 28.48
N PRO A 244 2.31 -31.04 29.67
CA PRO A 244 2.96 -32.16 30.35
C PRO A 244 1.98 -33.19 30.92
N ASN A 245 0.75 -32.80 31.24
CA ASN A 245 -0.22 -33.65 31.94
C ASN A 245 -1.49 -33.91 31.12
N ASN A 246 -1.51 -33.52 29.85
CA ASN A 246 -2.71 -33.61 29.01
C ASN A 246 -2.35 -34.19 27.63
N PRO A 247 -2.92 -35.34 27.24
CA PRO A 247 -2.80 -35.83 25.88
C PRO A 247 -3.53 -34.93 24.88
N GLY A 248 -3.11 -34.94 23.63
CA GLY A 248 -3.77 -34.21 22.56
C GLY A 248 -5.12 -34.77 22.14
N TRP A 249 -5.83 -33.95 21.37
CA TRP A 249 -7.16 -34.24 20.82
C TRP A 249 -7.30 -35.57 20.06
N PRO A 250 -6.32 -36.03 19.24
CA PRO A 250 -6.47 -37.25 18.44
C PRO A 250 -6.73 -38.53 19.25
N LEU A 251 -6.31 -38.56 20.53
CA LEU A 251 -6.50 -39.72 21.40
C LEU A 251 -7.98 -40.07 21.59
N ARG A 252 -8.90 -39.10 21.54
CA ARG A 252 -10.35 -39.33 21.72
C ARG A 252 -10.89 -40.36 20.74
N ASN A 253 -10.65 -40.13 19.45
CA ASN A 253 -11.13 -41.01 18.38
C ASN A 253 -10.37 -42.34 18.37
N PHE A 254 -9.10 -42.33 18.81
CA PHE A 254 -8.32 -43.54 18.92
C PHE A 254 -8.86 -44.47 20.03
N LEU A 255 -9.22 -43.93 21.19
CA LEU A 255 -9.87 -44.71 22.25
C LEU A 255 -11.24 -45.25 21.80
N ALA A 256 -12.00 -44.47 21.02
CA ALA A 256 -13.26 -44.94 20.44
C ALA A 256 -13.06 -46.13 19.47
N LEU A 257 -12.05 -46.06 18.60
CA LEU A 257 -11.65 -47.18 17.73
C LEU A 257 -11.30 -48.43 18.56
N ILE A 258 -10.45 -48.26 19.57
CA ILE A 258 -9.97 -49.37 20.40
C ILE A 258 -11.12 -50.04 21.15
N SER A 259 -12.01 -49.24 21.73
CA SER A 259 -13.19 -49.72 22.44
C SER A 259 -14.16 -50.47 21.51
N ALA A 260 -14.45 -49.91 20.34
CA ALA A 260 -15.43 -50.48 19.41
C ALA A 260 -14.94 -51.78 18.75
N ARG A 261 -13.65 -51.86 18.36
CA ARG A 261 -13.11 -53.00 17.61
C ARG A 261 -12.55 -54.11 18.49
N TRP A 262 -11.74 -53.78 19.49
CA TRP A 262 -11.00 -54.77 20.27
C TRP A 262 -11.56 -55.00 21.68
N ASN A 263 -12.55 -54.21 22.11
CA ASN A 263 -13.26 -54.40 23.38
C ASN A 263 -12.31 -54.47 24.61
N LEU A 264 -11.21 -53.72 24.56
CA LEU A 264 -10.22 -53.66 25.63
C LEU A 264 -10.71 -52.74 26.75
N LYS A 265 -10.75 -53.27 27.98
CA LYS A 265 -11.12 -52.48 29.18
C LYS A 265 -10.01 -51.55 29.65
N THR A 266 -8.77 -51.99 29.48
CA THR A 266 -7.57 -51.25 29.87
C THR A 266 -6.74 -50.97 28.62
N VAL A 267 -6.47 -49.70 28.37
CA VAL A 267 -5.72 -49.25 27.19
C VAL A 267 -4.50 -48.49 27.67
N ARG A 268 -3.31 -49.02 27.34
CA ARG A 268 -2.06 -48.30 27.53
C ARG A 268 -1.71 -47.56 26.24
N PHE A 269 -1.47 -46.26 26.35
CA PHE A 269 -1.21 -45.40 25.20
C PHE A 269 0.11 -44.64 25.34
N LEU A 270 0.71 -44.33 24.20
CA LEU A 270 1.90 -43.49 24.07
C LEU A 270 1.57 -42.24 23.25
N CYS A 271 1.63 -41.09 23.91
CA CYS A 271 1.61 -39.78 23.26
C CYS A 271 3.01 -39.49 22.69
N TYR A 272 3.23 -39.80 21.42
CA TYR A 272 4.51 -39.61 20.76
C TYR A 272 4.76 -38.12 20.49
N ARG A 273 5.85 -37.59 21.06
CA ARG A 273 6.33 -36.22 20.89
C ARG A 273 7.81 -36.22 20.52
N GLU A 274 8.23 -35.14 19.89
CA GLU A 274 9.57 -34.95 19.36
C GLU A 274 10.27 -33.74 19.95
N ASN A 275 11.58 -33.71 19.78
CA ASN A 275 12.41 -32.54 20.00
C ASN A 275 13.47 -32.49 18.91
N ARG A 276 13.56 -31.36 18.20
CA ARG A 276 14.49 -31.18 17.06
C ARG A 276 14.40 -32.28 16.00
N GLY A 277 13.21 -32.84 15.79
CA GLY A 277 12.98 -33.89 14.78
C GLY A 277 13.49 -35.26 15.19
N PHE A 278 13.60 -35.56 16.48
CA PHE A 278 13.86 -36.90 17.01
C PHE A 278 12.85 -37.23 18.10
N ALA A 279 12.55 -38.51 18.29
CA ALA A 279 11.72 -38.99 19.40
C ALA A 279 12.27 -38.50 20.74
N ASP A 280 11.46 -37.78 21.52
CA ASP A 280 11.85 -37.31 22.86
C ASP A 280 10.94 -37.94 23.91
N LEU A 281 11.49 -38.91 24.64
CA LEU A 281 10.77 -39.64 25.67
C LEU A 281 10.57 -38.84 26.97
N ASN A 282 11.27 -37.72 27.16
CA ASN A 282 11.01 -36.82 28.28
C ASN A 282 9.77 -35.95 28.00
N LEU A 283 9.56 -35.57 26.74
CA LEU A 283 8.36 -34.83 26.32
C LEU A 283 7.16 -35.75 26.09
N SER A 284 7.40 -36.93 25.51
CA SER A 284 6.37 -37.94 25.25
C SER A 284 5.75 -38.42 26.55
N LEU A 285 4.47 -38.79 26.51
CA LEU A 285 3.73 -39.27 27.68
C LEU A 285 3.30 -40.71 27.48
N VAL A 286 3.43 -41.54 28.52
CA VAL A 286 2.81 -42.86 28.57
C VAL A 286 1.71 -42.83 29.62
N GLY A 287 0.55 -43.35 29.26
CA GLY A 287 -0.60 -43.41 30.17
C GLY A 287 -1.41 -44.69 30.04
N GLU A 288 -2.22 -44.93 31.05
CA GLU A 288 -3.17 -46.05 31.11
C GLU A 288 -4.57 -45.50 31.37
N ALA A 289 -5.50 -45.83 30.47
CA ALA A 289 -6.91 -45.43 30.56
C ALA A 289 -7.80 -46.67 30.71
N LEU A 290 -8.77 -46.56 31.61
CA LEU A 290 -9.87 -47.52 31.76
C LEU A 290 -11.06 -47.04 30.94
N ILE A 291 -11.52 -47.91 30.04
CA ILE A 291 -12.70 -47.69 29.22
C ILE A 291 -13.80 -48.63 29.70
N THR A 292 -14.96 -48.07 30.02
CA THR A 292 -16.15 -48.87 30.30
C THR A 292 -16.90 -49.07 28.99
N VAL A 293 -16.89 -50.29 28.48
CA VAL A 293 -17.58 -50.60 27.22
C VAL A 293 -19.09 -50.67 27.46
N GLN A 294 -19.85 -49.78 26.83
CA GLN A 294 -21.32 -49.85 26.83
C GLN A 294 -21.82 -50.99 25.94
N GLN A 295 -22.89 -51.66 26.40
CA GLN A 295 -23.67 -52.59 25.57
C GLN A 295 -24.39 -51.77 24.49
N GLY A 296 -23.92 -51.83 23.24
CA GLY A 296 -24.50 -51.10 22.10
C GLY A 296 -23.47 -50.53 21.11
N TRP A 297 -22.21 -50.32 21.53
CA TRP A 297 -21.14 -49.79 20.66
C TRP A 297 -20.64 -50.75 19.58
N ARG A 298 -21.19 -51.97 19.53
CA ARG A 298 -20.99 -52.93 18.43
C ARG A 298 -22.03 -52.77 17.32
N GLU A 299 -23.12 -52.06 17.60
CA GLU A 299 -24.18 -51.80 16.65
C GLU A 299 -23.89 -50.48 15.94
N GLN A 300 -23.82 -50.54 14.61
CA GLN A 300 -23.49 -49.40 13.75
C GLN A 300 -24.46 -48.20 13.94
N GLN A 301 -25.66 -48.45 14.47
CA GLN A 301 -26.73 -47.48 14.67
C GLN A 301 -26.58 -46.60 15.93
N CYS A 302 -25.72 -46.98 16.89
CA CYS A 302 -25.52 -46.22 18.13
C CYS A 302 -24.33 -45.25 17.99
N VAL A 303 -24.52 -44.12 17.31
CA VAL A 303 -23.45 -43.12 17.10
C VAL A 303 -23.20 -42.31 18.38
N PRO A 304 -21.96 -42.26 18.92
CA PRO A 304 -21.63 -41.45 20.08
C PRO A 304 -21.85 -39.95 19.85
N ASN A 305 -22.08 -39.19 20.93
CA ASN A 305 -22.19 -37.73 20.81
C ASN A 305 -20.87 -37.12 20.30
N ALA A 306 -20.97 -36.09 19.46
CA ALA A 306 -19.83 -35.47 18.81
C ALA A 306 -19.53 -34.08 19.39
N VAL A 307 -18.25 -33.80 19.61
CA VAL A 307 -17.72 -32.49 20.02
C VAL A 307 -16.52 -32.13 19.15
N GLY A 308 -16.15 -30.85 19.04
CA GLY A 308 -14.97 -30.51 18.22
C GLY A 308 -14.82 -29.09 17.72
N TRP A 309 -15.81 -28.21 17.88
CA TRP A 309 -15.69 -26.82 17.44
C TRP A 309 -14.54 -26.10 18.15
N GLU A 310 -13.63 -25.53 17.36
CA GLU A 310 -12.46 -24.81 17.86
C GLU A 310 -12.89 -23.57 18.65
N LEU A 311 -12.19 -23.29 19.75
CA LEU A 311 -12.42 -22.08 20.53
C LEU A 311 -11.51 -20.95 20.04
N ASN A 312 -12.07 -19.75 19.95
CA ASN A 312 -11.33 -18.52 19.70
C ASN A 312 -11.26 -17.72 21.01
N LYS A 313 -10.06 -17.62 21.60
CA LYS A 313 -9.83 -16.97 22.91
C LYS A 313 -10.83 -17.45 23.99
N GLY A 314 -11.08 -18.76 24.02
CA GLY A 314 -11.99 -19.41 24.98
C GLY A 314 -13.49 -19.34 24.64
N ARG A 315 -13.88 -18.66 23.55
CA ARG A 315 -15.28 -18.53 23.12
C ARG A 315 -15.56 -19.40 21.89
N LYS A 316 -16.78 -19.93 21.80
CA LYS A 316 -17.30 -20.65 20.61
C LYS A 316 -17.73 -19.66 19.53
N VAL A 317 -16.75 -18.99 18.91
CA VAL A 317 -16.99 -18.00 17.86
C VAL A 317 -16.06 -18.25 16.67
N PRO A 318 -16.53 -17.99 15.43
CA PRO A 318 -15.68 -18.08 14.24
C PRO A 318 -14.51 -17.08 14.31
N ARG A 319 -13.48 -17.36 13.51
CA ARG A 319 -12.36 -16.44 13.26
C ARG A 319 -12.65 -15.58 12.04
N CYS A 320 -12.04 -14.40 11.99
CA CYS A 320 -12.05 -13.51 10.83
C CYS A 320 -10.64 -12.98 10.61
N ILE A 321 -10.16 -13.03 9.37
CA ILE A 321 -8.87 -12.46 8.97
C ILE A 321 -9.06 -11.53 7.78
N ASN A 322 -8.40 -10.37 7.82
CA ASN A 322 -8.33 -9.44 6.69
C ASN A 322 -6.97 -9.59 6.01
N LEU A 323 -6.99 -10.03 4.75
CA LEU A 323 -5.78 -10.21 3.94
C LEU A 323 -5.66 -9.16 2.83
N ALA A 324 -6.38 -8.04 2.93
CA ALA A 324 -6.33 -6.99 1.91
C ALA A 324 -4.91 -6.43 1.75
N LYS A 325 -4.09 -6.41 2.81
CA LYS A 325 -2.72 -5.90 2.71
C LYS A 325 -1.80 -6.78 1.87
N SER A 326 -2.02 -8.09 1.85
CA SER A 326 -1.19 -9.05 1.10
C SER A 326 -1.82 -9.51 -0.21
N MET A 327 -3.13 -9.32 -0.40
CA MET A 327 -3.85 -9.85 -1.55
C MET A 327 -4.51 -8.81 -2.46
N ASP A 328 -4.80 -7.59 -1.97
CA ASP A 328 -5.45 -6.55 -2.79
C ASP A 328 -4.43 -5.97 -3.79
N PRO A 329 -4.60 -6.18 -5.11
CA PRO A 329 -3.65 -5.72 -6.12
C PRO A 329 -3.41 -4.20 -6.07
N THR A 330 -4.46 -3.43 -5.76
CA THR A 330 -4.37 -1.97 -5.68
C THR A 330 -3.51 -1.55 -4.49
N ARG A 331 -3.72 -2.15 -3.31
CA ARG A 331 -2.90 -1.85 -2.12
C ARG A 331 -1.45 -2.30 -2.28
N LEU A 332 -1.23 -3.45 -2.93
CA LEU A 332 0.11 -3.92 -3.24
C LEU A 332 0.85 -2.94 -4.16
N ALA A 333 0.20 -2.46 -5.23
CA ALA A 333 0.77 -1.45 -6.12
C ALA A 333 1.11 -0.14 -5.38
N ILE A 334 0.22 0.32 -4.49
CA ILE A 334 0.45 1.51 -3.65
C ILE A 334 1.67 1.29 -2.75
N SER A 335 1.71 0.17 -2.03
CA SER A 335 2.83 -0.14 -1.12
C SER A 335 4.16 -0.28 -1.86
N ALA A 336 4.15 -0.84 -3.07
CA ALA A 336 5.34 -0.96 -3.91
C ALA A 336 5.85 0.42 -4.38
N ALA A 337 4.95 1.31 -4.80
CA ALA A 337 5.31 2.69 -5.17
C ALA A 337 5.89 3.46 -3.97
N ASP A 338 5.24 3.38 -2.81
CA ASP A 338 5.71 4.03 -1.57
C ASP A 338 7.07 3.50 -1.10
N LEU A 339 7.33 2.21 -1.33
CA LEU A 339 8.59 1.58 -0.93
C LEU A 339 9.78 2.23 -1.64
N ASN A 340 9.66 2.62 -2.91
CA ASN A 340 10.75 3.27 -3.63
C ASN A 340 11.18 4.59 -2.97
N LEU A 341 10.20 5.43 -2.60
CA LEU A 341 10.46 6.69 -1.90
C LEU A 341 10.98 6.48 -0.47
N LYS A 342 10.49 5.45 0.23
CA LYS A 342 11.03 5.05 1.55
C LYS A 342 12.49 4.58 1.43
N LEU A 343 12.83 3.86 0.36
CA LEU A 343 14.21 3.44 0.10
C LEU A 343 15.12 4.64 -0.19
N MET A 344 14.66 5.64 -0.93
CA MET A 344 15.40 6.90 -1.10
C MET A 344 15.67 7.56 0.26
N ARG A 345 14.64 7.67 1.12
CA ARG A 345 14.79 8.22 2.48
C ARG A 345 15.81 7.43 3.29
N TRP A 346 15.72 6.10 3.32
CA TRP A 346 16.58 5.28 4.17
C TRP A 346 18.02 5.19 3.68
N ARG A 347 18.24 5.19 2.37
CA ARG A 347 19.57 4.94 1.78
C ARG A 347 20.34 6.20 1.45
N ALA A 348 19.67 7.26 1.03
CA ALA A 348 20.31 8.45 0.46
C ALA A 348 19.95 9.74 1.21
N LEU A 349 18.68 9.92 1.59
CA LEU A 349 18.18 11.19 2.10
C LEU A 349 17.31 11.03 3.37
N PRO A 350 17.90 10.78 4.56
CA PRO A 350 17.13 10.51 5.79
C PRO A 350 16.18 11.63 6.21
N SER A 351 16.48 12.88 5.85
CA SER A 351 15.67 14.08 6.10
C SER A 351 14.47 14.24 5.17
N LEU A 352 14.31 13.37 4.16
CA LEU A 352 13.17 13.41 3.22
C LEU A 352 11.84 13.18 3.94
N ASN A 353 10.99 14.21 3.95
CA ASN A 353 9.68 14.18 4.54
C ASN A 353 8.61 13.77 3.51
N LEU A 354 8.34 12.47 3.45
CA LEU A 354 7.33 11.90 2.56
C LEU A 354 5.89 12.30 2.92
N GLU A 355 5.61 12.62 4.19
CA GLU A 355 4.25 12.96 4.63
C GLU A 355 3.81 14.31 4.07
N ILE A 356 4.72 15.29 4.01
CA ILE A 356 4.47 16.58 3.36
C ILE A 356 4.15 16.35 1.88
N LEU A 357 4.94 15.53 1.17
CA LEU A 357 4.71 15.23 -0.24
C LEU A 357 3.37 14.53 -0.49
N PHE A 358 3.00 13.56 0.35
CA PHE A 358 1.76 12.80 0.19
C PHE A 358 0.50 13.63 0.46
N SER A 359 0.58 14.59 1.39
CA SER A 359 -0.55 15.44 1.79
C SER A 359 -0.77 16.65 0.89
N LEU A 360 0.26 17.05 0.13
CA LEU A 360 0.31 18.24 -0.72
C LEU A 360 -0.80 18.26 -1.78
N LYS A 361 -1.41 19.43 -1.96
CA LYS A 361 -2.35 19.72 -3.05
C LYS A 361 -1.71 20.62 -4.10
N CYS A 362 -1.51 20.08 -5.30
CA CYS A 362 -0.93 20.81 -6.41
C CYS A 362 -1.99 21.22 -7.44
N LEU A 363 -2.02 22.52 -7.78
CA LEU A 363 -2.79 23.05 -8.90
C LEU A 363 -1.87 23.26 -10.11
N LEU A 364 -2.17 22.59 -11.22
CA LEU A 364 -1.47 22.71 -12.50
C LEU A 364 -2.31 23.57 -13.44
N LEU A 365 -1.88 24.81 -13.66
CA LEU A 365 -2.52 25.71 -14.63
C LEU A 365 -1.92 25.46 -16.00
N GLY A 366 -2.63 24.69 -16.82
CA GLY A 366 -2.20 24.18 -18.12
C GLY A 366 -1.96 22.66 -18.08
N ALA A 367 -2.66 21.95 -18.95
CA ALA A 367 -2.52 20.51 -19.20
C ALA A 367 -1.88 20.25 -20.58
N GLY A 368 -0.99 21.15 -21.00
CA GLY A 368 -0.16 21.01 -22.18
C GLY A 368 1.09 20.14 -21.96
N THR A 369 2.13 20.38 -22.75
CA THR A 369 3.39 19.60 -22.70
C THR A 369 4.03 19.63 -21.31
N LEU A 370 4.09 20.81 -20.69
CA LEU A 370 4.61 20.98 -19.33
C LEU A 370 3.69 20.33 -18.29
N GLY A 371 2.39 20.62 -18.33
CA GLY A 371 1.40 20.07 -17.39
C GLY A 371 1.44 18.55 -17.27
N CYS A 372 1.48 17.87 -18.42
CA CYS A 372 1.58 16.41 -18.47
C CYS A 372 2.86 15.89 -17.79
N GLN A 373 4.00 16.52 -18.05
CA GLN A 373 5.29 16.05 -17.48
C GLN A 373 5.40 16.38 -15.99
N VAL A 374 5.00 17.59 -15.57
CA VAL A 374 4.98 17.98 -14.15
C VAL A 374 4.06 17.05 -13.37
N ALA A 375 2.86 16.73 -13.87
CA ALA A 375 1.94 15.80 -13.19
C ALA A 375 2.58 14.42 -12.96
N ARG A 376 3.27 13.87 -13.96
CA ARG A 376 3.96 12.57 -13.84
C ARG A 376 5.12 12.63 -12.85
N MET A 377 5.89 13.71 -12.81
CA MET A 377 6.99 13.88 -11.88
C MET A 377 6.50 14.10 -10.44
N LEU A 378 5.40 14.84 -10.23
CA LEU A 378 4.75 14.98 -8.93
C LEU A 378 4.28 13.61 -8.40
N MET A 379 3.67 12.78 -9.25
CA MET A 379 3.30 11.41 -8.89
C MET A 379 4.50 10.54 -8.51
N ALA A 380 5.62 10.69 -9.22
CA ALA A 380 6.86 9.96 -8.92
C ALA A 380 7.42 10.33 -7.53
N TRP A 381 7.29 11.59 -7.12
CA TRP A 381 7.59 12.08 -5.77
C TRP A 381 6.52 11.74 -4.72
N GLY A 382 5.45 11.04 -5.12
CA GLY A 382 4.40 10.56 -4.22
C GLY A 382 3.27 11.54 -3.96
N VAL A 383 3.21 12.68 -4.66
CA VAL A 383 2.09 13.61 -4.56
C VAL A 383 0.81 12.91 -5.01
N ARG A 384 -0.23 13.00 -4.17
CA ARG A 384 -1.50 12.29 -4.39
C ARG A 384 -2.59 13.18 -4.94
N ARG A 385 -2.61 14.48 -4.61
CA ARG A 385 -3.69 15.40 -4.98
C ARG A 385 -3.25 16.37 -6.07
N ILE A 386 -3.77 16.18 -7.27
CA ILE A 386 -3.39 16.95 -8.45
C ILE A 386 -4.64 17.46 -9.15
N THR A 387 -4.78 18.78 -9.24
CA THR A 387 -5.86 19.43 -10.00
C THR A 387 -5.29 20.05 -11.27
N LEU A 388 -5.84 19.71 -12.42
CA LEU A 388 -5.45 20.26 -13.72
C LEU A 388 -6.51 21.21 -14.23
N LEU A 389 -6.09 22.40 -14.69
CA LEU A 389 -6.95 23.39 -15.29
C LEU A 389 -6.52 23.67 -16.74
N ASP A 390 -7.39 23.39 -17.69
CA ASP A 390 -7.14 23.63 -19.13
C ASP A 390 -8.46 23.71 -19.90
N ASN A 391 -8.61 24.69 -20.79
CA ASN A 391 -9.81 24.84 -21.63
C ASN A 391 -9.73 24.10 -22.98
N GLY A 392 -8.55 23.62 -23.34
CA GLY A 392 -8.25 23.03 -24.63
C GLY A 392 -8.75 21.59 -24.78
N ARG A 393 -8.82 21.16 -26.04
CA ARG A 393 -9.09 19.78 -26.43
C ARG A 393 -7.83 19.09 -26.94
N VAL A 394 -7.78 17.77 -26.80
CA VAL A 394 -6.67 16.96 -27.30
C VAL A 394 -6.73 16.90 -28.83
N ALA A 395 -5.73 17.47 -29.49
CA ALA A 395 -5.58 17.43 -30.94
C ALA A 395 -4.65 16.28 -31.38
N MET A 396 -4.77 15.83 -32.64
CA MET A 396 -3.98 14.72 -33.20
C MET A 396 -2.44 14.86 -33.04
N SER A 397 -1.92 16.09 -32.97
CA SER A 397 -0.49 16.32 -32.77
C SER A 397 -0.05 16.21 -31.30
N ASN A 398 -0.98 16.24 -30.34
CA ASN A 398 -0.71 16.33 -28.92
C ASN A 398 -0.08 15.06 -28.32
N PRO A 399 -0.55 13.83 -28.58
CA PRO A 399 -0.05 12.62 -27.92
C PRO A 399 1.47 12.41 -28.02
N LEU A 400 2.11 12.89 -29.09
CA LEU A 400 3.57 12.76 -29.28
C LEU A 400 4.41 13.65 -28.34
N ARG A 401 3.82 14.71 -27.77
CA ARG A 401 4.51 15.66 -26.89
C ARG A 401 3.88 15.79 -25.50
N GLN A 402 2.59 15.48 -25.37
CA GLN A 402 1.81 15.58 -24.14
C GLN A 402 1.58 14.17 -23.59
N SER A 403 2.42 13.77 -22.64
CA SER A 403 2.61 12.38 -22.18
C SER A 403 1.42 11.74 -21.46
N LEU A 404 0.31 12.45 -21.26
CA LEU A 404 -0.91 11.91 -20.66
C LEU A 404 -1.96 11.50 -21.68
N TYR A 405 -1.81 11.83 -22.95
CA TYR A 405 -2.84 11.57 -23.97
C TYR A 405 -2.45 10.46 -24.92
N THR A 406 -3.44 9.68 -25.35
CA THR A 406 -3.31 8.70 -26.43
C THR A 406 -4.06 9.16 -27.68
N LEU A 407 -3.90 8.42 -28.78
CA LEU A 407 -4.67 8.69 -30.01
C LEU A 407 -6.18 8.55 -29.79
N ASP A 408 -6.60 7.67 -28.88
CA ASP A 408 -8.03 7.49 -28.55
C ASP A 408 -8.67 8.76 -27.99
N ASP A 409 -7.90 9.57 -27.24
CA ASP A 409 -8.37 10.85 -26.69
C ASP A 409 -8.59 11.92 -27.79
N CYS A 410 -8.11 11.69 -29.02
CA CYS A 410 -8.27 12.62 -30.15
C CYS A 410 -9.55 12.40 -30.94
N HIS A 411 -10.25 11.27 -30.73
CA HIS A 411 -11.45 10.93 -31.49
C HIS A 411 -12.62 11.90 -31.20
N ASN A 412 -13.60 11.99 -32.12
CA ASN A 412 -14.80 12.82 -31.98
C ASN A 412 -14.55 14.31 -31.70
N GLY A 413 -13.48 14.88 -32.28
CA GLY A 413 -13.11 16.29 -32.08
C GLY A 413 -12.25 16.54 -30.84
N GLY A 414 -11.77 15.48 -30.18
CA GLY A 414 -10.86 15.54 -29.06
C GLY A 414 -11.56 15.73 -27.72
N ASP A 415 -11.18 14.90 -26.75
CA ASP A 415 -11.60 15.06 -25.37
C ASP A 415 -10.98 16.32 -24.76
N PHE A 416 -11.63 16.89 -23.73
CA PHE A 416 -11.04 18.00 -22.98
C PHE A 416 -9.76 17.53 -22.29
N LYS A 417 -8.70 18.32 -22.44
CA LYS A 417 -7.37 17.99 -21.90
C LYS A 417 -7.39 17.73 -20.40
N ALA A 418 -8.04 18.59 -19.63
CA ALA A 418 -8.15 18.44 -18.18
C ALA A 418 -8.78 17.09 -17.79
N THR A 419 -9.87 16.70 -18.46
CA THR A 419 -10.57 15.43 -18.21
C THR A 419 -9.76 14.21 -18.68
N ALA A 420 -9.15 14.28 -19.86
CA ALA A 420 -8.32 13.20 -20.39
C ALA A 420 -7.09 12.95 -19.51
N ALA A 421 -6.46 14.03 -19.00
CA ALA A 421 -5.33 13.95 -18.09
C ALA A 421 -5.69 13.22 -16.79
N VAL A 422 -6.85 13.51 -16.19
CA VAL A 422 -7.33 12.82 -14.98
C VAL A 422 -7.46 11.32 -15.21
N ARG A 423 -8.11 10.90 -16.31
CA ARG A 423 -8.27 9.47 -16.64
C ARG A 423 -6.91 8.78 -16.79
N SER A 424 -5.96 9.48 -17.42
CA SER A 424 -4.60 8.96 -17.62
C SER A 424 -3.85 8.79 -16.30
N LEU A 425 -3.88 9.80 -15.43
CA LEU A 425 -3.23 9.74 -14.11
C LEU A 425 -3.82 8.60 -13.25
N GLN A 426 -5.14 8.47 -13.21
CA GLN A 426 -5.84 7.38 -12.49
C GLN A 426 -5.50 5.99 -13.06
N ARG A 427 -5.31 5.89 -14.38
CA ARG A 427 -4.87 4.65 -15.03
C ARG A 427 -3.42 4.30 -14.70
N ILE A 428 -2.54 5.31 -14.57
CA ILE A 428 -1.14 5.13 -14.19
C ILE A 428 -1.03 4.66 -12.74
N PHE A 429 -1.75 5.31 -11.82
CA PHE A 429 -1.70 4.97 -10.40
C PHE A 429 -3.06 5.17 -9.72
N PRO A 430 -3.76 4.08 -9.31
CA PRO A 430 -5.14 4.17 -8.84
C PRO A 430 -5.37 5.03 -7.58
N ALA A 431 -4.34 5.28 -6.76
CA ALA A 431 -4.46 6.10 -5.55
C ALA A 431 -4.16 7.59 -5.76
N VAL A 432 -4.01 8.05 -7.01
CA VAL A 432 -3.98 9.49 -7.30
C VAL A 432 -5.40 10.07 -7.21
N GLU A 433 -5.56 11.10 -6.39
CA GLU A 433 -6.74 11.94 -6.30
C GLU A 433 -6.60 13.09 -7.31
N ALA A 434 -6.94 12.81 -8.57
CA ALA A 434 -6.84 13.78 -9.66
C ALA A 434 -8.19 14.43 -9.99
N GLU A 435 -8.21 15.75 -10.17
CA GLU A 435 -9.38 16.54 -10.61
C GLU A 435 -9.05 17.35 -11.87
N GLY A 436 -10.03 17.49 -12.77
CA GLY A 436 -9.87 18.17 -14.05
C GLY A 436 -10.91 19.27 -14.22
N ILE A 437 -10.46 20.50 -14.43
CA ILE A 437 -11.29 21.69 -14.54
C ILE A 437 -11.15 22.28 -15.93
N VAL A 438 -12.25 22.25 -16.68
CA VAL A 438 -12.33 22.87 -18.01
C VAL A 438 -12.74 24.33 -17.83
N MET A 439 -11.76 25.23 -17.92
CA MET A 439 -11.95 26.66 -17.72
C MET A 439 -10.83 27.44 -18.41
N ALA A 440 -11.18 28.56 -19.05
CA ALA A 440 -10.19 29.50 -19.57
C ALA A 440 -9.66 30.40 -18.45
N ILE A 441 -8.40 30.81 -18.56
CA ILE A 441 -7.85 31.85 -17.67
C ILE A 441 -8.01 33.19 -18.36
N PRO A 442 -8.75 34.15 -17.78
CA PRO A 442 -8.90 35.48 -18.37
C PRO A 442 -7.56 36.20 -18.52
N MET A 443 -7.33 36.81 -19.68
CA MET A 443 -6.05 37.37 -20.09
C MET A 443 -6.12 38.90 -20.24
N PRO A 444 -5.17 39.67 -19.66
CA PRO A 444 -5.00 41.08 -19.96
C PRO A 444 -4.83 41.36 -21.45
N GLY A 445 -5.41 42.46 -21.93
CA GLY A 445 -5.32 42.87 -23.34
C GLY A 445 -6.34 42.23 -24.27
N HIS A 446 -7.24 41.38 -23.75
CA HIS A 446 -8.36 40.79 -24.47
C HIS A 446 -9.69 41.31 -23.87
N PRO A 447 -10.24 42.43 -24.40
CA PRO A 447 -11.42 43.05 -23.83
C PRO A 447 -12.63 42.12 -23.86
N VAL A 448 -13.34 42.07 -22.74
CA VAL A 448 -14.53 41.24 -22.55
C VAL A 448 -15.77 42.04 -22.95
N SER A 449 -16.66 41.43 -23.73
CA SER A 449 -17.94 42.06 -24.08
C SER A 449 -18.86 42.16 -22.85
N SER A 450 -19.74 43.16 -22.79
CA SER A 450 -20.65 43.34 -21.64
C SER A 450 -21.57 42.15 -21.36
N GLN A 451 -21.77 41.26 -22.34
CA GLN A 451 -22.54 40.03 -22.18
C GLN A 451 -21.75 38.93 -21.45
N GLU A 452 -20.42 38.93 -21.59
CA GLU A 452 -19.52 37.90 -21.06
C GLU A 452 -18.89 38.29 -19.72
N GLU A 453 -18.93 39.58 -19.33
CA GLU A 453 -18.33 40.10 -18.09
C GLU A 453 -18.70 39.27 -16.86
N LYS A 454 -19.98 38.89 -16.70
CA LYS A 454 -20.42 38.08 -15.55
C LYS A 454 -19.75 36.71 -15.51
N SER A 455 -19.67 36.03 -16.66
CA SER A 455 -19.02 34.72 -16.77
C SER A 455 -17.53 34.81 -16.48
N VAL A 456 -16.85 35.81 -17.03
CA VAL A 456 -15.41 36.03 -16.80
C VAL A 456 -15.13 36.33 -15.32
N LEU A 457 -15.99 37.11 -14.67
CA LEU A 457 -15.88 37.36 -13.24
C LEU A 457 -16.10 36.12 -12.38
N GLU A 458 -17.00 35.21 -12.80
CA GLU A 458 -17.18 33.92 -12.14
C GLU A 458 -15.95 33.02 -12.31
N ASP A 459 -15.35 32.97 -13.51
CA ASP A 459 -14.10 32.24 -13.76
C ASP A 459 -12.93 32.81 -12.93
N CYS A 460 -12.82 34.14 -12.81
CA CYS A 460 -11.84 34.80 -11.94
C CYS A 460 -12.02 34.40 -10.47
N LYS A 461 -13.26 34.36 -9.96
CA LYS A 461 -13.57 33.92 -8.59
C LYS A 461 -13.22 32.45 -8.40
N ARG A 462 -13.61 31.60 -9.35
CA ARG A 462 -13.32 30.17 -9.32
C ARG A 462 -11.81 29.92 -9.31
N LEU A 463 -11.04 30.65 -10.11
CA LEU A 463 -9.58 30.58 -10.10
C LEU A 463 -9.00 30.99 -8.73
N ASN A 464 -9.52 32.06 -8.12
CA ASN A 464 -9.11 32.45 -6.76
C ASN A 464 -9.40 31.34 -5.74
N ASP A 465 -10.59 30.73 -5.78
CA ASP A 465 -10.97 29.64 -4.85
C ASP A 465 -10.10 28.38 -5.04
N LEU A 466 -9.73 28.08 -6.28
CA LEU A 466 -8.78 27.02 -6.59
C LEU A 466 -7.40 27.33 -6.01
N ILE A 467 -6.87 28.53 -6.23
CA ILE A 467 -5.58 28.93 -5.66
C ILE A 467 -5.61 28.87 -4.13
N ASP A 468 -6.72 29.28 -3.50
CA ASP A 468 -6.89 29.26 -2.06
C ASP A 468 -6.91 27.84 -1.47
N SER A 469 -7.57 26.91 -2.15
CA SER A 469 -7.74 25.52 -1.71
C SER A 469 -6.53 24.61 -1.94
N HIS A 470 -5.52 25.08 -2.68
CA HIS A 470 -4.30 24.33 -3.00
C HIS A 470 -3.07 24.93 -2.32
N ASP A 471 -2.04 24.11 -2.10
CA ASP A 471 -0.82 24.52 -1.40
C ASP A 471 0.21 25.10 -2.36
N VAL A 472 0.30 24.51 -3.56
CA VAL A 472 1.30 24.82 -4.58
C VAL A 472 0.64 25.03 -5.92
N ILE A 473 1.03 26.10 -6.61
CA ILE A 473 0.48 26.48 -7.91
C ILE A 473 1.59 26.47 -8.96
N PHE A 474 1.41 25.68 -10.01
CA PHE A 474 2.30 25.66 -11.16
C PHE A 474 1.68 26.45 -12.31
N LEU A 475 2.41 27.45 -12.82
CA LEU A 475 2.03 28.24 -14.00
C LEU A 475 2.68 27.61 -15.23
N LEU A 476 1.91 26.81 -15.96
CA LEU A 476 2.34 25.99 -17.10
C LEU A 476 1.56 26.31 -18.38
N THR A 477 0.97 27.51 -18.42
CA THR A 477 0.23 28.01 -19.57
C THR A 477 1.18 28.33 -20.72
N ASP A 478 0.60 28.47 -21.91
CA ASP A 478 1.30 28.65 -23.18
C ASP A 478 1.62 30.10 -23.51
N THR A 479 0.87 31.05 -22.94
CA THR A 479 1.07 32.48 -23.18
C THR A 479 1.48 33.24 -21.93
N ARG A 480 2.07 34.42 -22.13
CA ARG A 480 2.47 35.29 -21.03
C ARG A 480 1.27 35.91 -20.30
N GLU A 481 0.24 36.32 -21.03
CA GLU A 481 -0.92 37.03 -20.49
C GLU A 481 -1.73 36.15 -19.53
N SER A 482 -1.88 34.87 -19.88
CA SER A 482 -2.54 33.88 -19.02
C SER A 482 -1.82 33.61 -17.70
N ARG A 483 -0.54 33.97 -17.56
CA ARG A 483 0.21 33.86 -16.29
C ARG A 483 -0.07 35.02 -15.33
N TRP A 484 -0.57 36.16 -15.81
CA TRP A 484 -0.69 37.38 -15.01
C TRP A 484 -1.66 37.23 -13.83
N LEU A 485 -2.91 36.86 -14.11
CA LEU A 485 -3.95 36.75 -13.08
C LEU A 485 -3.57 35.71 -12.00
N PRO A 486 -3.13 34.48 -12.34
CA PRO A 486 -2.62 33.55 -11.34
C PRO A 486 -1.46 34.11 -10.50
N THR A 487 -0.53 34.85 -11.12
CA THR A 487 0.62 35.44 -10.41
C THR A 487 0.16 36.46 -9.36
N LEU A 488 -0.78 37.35 -9.72
CA LEU A 488 -1.38 38.32 -8.81
C LEU A 488 -2.06 37.62 -7.62
N LEU A 489 -2.90 36.62 -7.91
CA LEU A 489 -3.66 35.90 -6.89
C LEU A 489 -2.74 35.13 -5.94
N CYS A 490 -1.70 34.47 -6.47
CA CYS A 490 -0.71 33.77 -5.66
C CYS A 490 0.11 34.72 -4.79
N ALA A 491 0.54 35.86 -5.32
CA ALA A 491 1.24 36.89 -4.55
C ALA A 491 0.34 37.44 -3.44
N ASN A 492 -0.94 37.69 -3.72
CA ASN A 492 -1.87 38.15 -2.70
C ASN A 492 -2.04 37.15 -1.54
N ARG A 493 -2.04 35.85 -1.84
CA ARG A 493 -2.29 34.74 -0.89
C ARG A 493 -1.04 34.09 -0.33
N ASN A 494 0.15 34.53 -0.74
CA ASN A 494 1.45 33.94 -0.39
C ASN A 494 1.52 32.43 -0.65
N LYS A 495 1.04 31.98 -1.82
CA LYS A 495 1.12 30.58 -2.24
C LYS A 495 2.49 30.27 -2.84
N ILE A 496 2.96 29.03 -2.67
CA ILE A 496 4.16 28.58 -3.38
C ILE A 496 3.83 28.52 -4.87
N THR A 497 4.53 29.34 -5.66
CA THR A 497 4.27 29.44 -7.09
C THR A 497 5.53 29.13 -7.89
N ILE A 498 5.40 28.22 -8.84
CA ILE A 498 6.49 27.84 -9.76
C ILE A 498 6.02 28.08 -11.18
N THR A 499 6.82 28.80 -11.95
CA THR A 499 6.56 29.03 -13.37
C THR A 499 7.56 28.26 -14.20
N ALA A 500 7.06 27.55 -15.21
CA ALA A 500 7.88 27.01 -16.27
C ALA A 500 7.41 27.57 -17.62
N ALA A 501 8.36 28.02 -18.43
CA ALA A 501 8.14 28.63 -19.74
C ALA A 501 9.14 28.06 -20.74
N LEU A 502 8.72 27.94 -22.00
CA LEU A 502 9.50 27.32 -23.07
C LEU A 502 9.65 28.29 -24.25
N GLY A 503 10.87 28.40 -24.75
CA GLY A 503 11.16 28.90 -26.10
C GLY A 503 11.39 27.76 -27.08
N PHE A 504 11.85 28.07 -28.29
CA PHE A 504 12.17 27.06 -29.29
C PHE A 504 13.26 26.09 -28.81
N ASP A 505 14.35 26.61 -28.25
CA ASP A 505 15.56 25.88 -27.86
C ASP A 505 16.05 26.21 -26.44
N SER A 506 15.28 27.01 -25.69
CA SER A 506 15.57 27.48 -24.34
C SER A 506 14.36 27.31 -23.41
N PHE A 507 14.60 27.34 -22.10
CA PHE A 507 13.55 27.28 -21.08
C PHE A 507 13.85 28.20 -19.90
N LEU A 508 12.80 28.54 -19.16
CA LEU A 508 12.86 29.21 -17.86
C LEU A 508 12.05 28.41 -16.85
N VAL A 509 12.64 28.13 -15.69
CA VAL A 509 11.96 27.61 -14.51
C VAL A 509 12.26 28.55 -13.35
N MET A 510 11.25 29.03 -12.64
CA MET A 510 11.46 29.90 -11.49
C MET A 510 10.41 29.71 -10.41
N ARG A 511 10.83 29.89 -9.16
CA ARG A 511 9.91 30.08 -8.03
C ARG A 511 9.64 31.57 -7.83
N HIS A 512 8.43 31.92 -7.43
CA HIS A 512 8.10 33.31 -7.11
C HIS A 512 8.44 33.60 -5.66
N GLY A 513 8.82 34.86 -5.38
CA GLY A 513 8.91 35.33 -4.00
C GLY A 513 7.54 35.42 -3.31
N PRO A 514 7.52 35.53 -1.97
CA PRO A 514 6.28 35.83 -1.25
C PRO A 514 5.73 37.17 -1.74
N GLY A 515 4.44 37.42 -1.56
CA GLY A 515 3.85 38.74 -1.80
C GLY A 515 4.14 39.76 -0.70
N PRO A 516 3.79 41.04 -0.94
CA PRO A 516 3.96 42.10 0.05
C PRO A 516 3.02 41.90 1.26
N PHE A 517 3.58 41.95 2.47
CA PHE A 517 2.84 41.91 3.73
C PHE A 517 2.01 43.19 3.93
N ASN A 518 0.88 43.08 4.62
CA ASN A 518 0.08 44.24 5.01
C ASN A 518 0.82 45.08 6.07
N SER A 519 1.23 46.29 5.73
CA SER A 519 1.20 47.38 6.71
C SER A 519 -0.28 47.74 6.92
N ILE A 520 -0.87 47.26 8.01
CA ILE A 520 -2.17 47.77 8.47
C ILE A 520 -1.93 49.21 8.96
N PRO A 521 -2.53 50.26 8.39
CA PRO A 521 -2.45 51.60 8.97
C PRO A 521 -3.47 51.67 10.11
N ASN A 522 -3.17 51.03 11.25
CA ASN A 522 -3.90 51.22 12.51
C ASN A 522 -3.16 50.58 13.69
N LEU A 523 -2.00 51.12 14.03
CA LEU A 523 -1.64 51.34 15.43
C LEU A 523 -1.13 52.77 15.55
N LYS A 524 -1.94 53.61 16.19
CA LYS A 524 -1.58 54.97 16.57
C LYS A 524 -0.30 54.91 17.42
N ALA A 525 0.75 55.55 16.95
CA ALA A 525 1.73 56.20 17.82
C ALA A 525 1.68 57.68 17.46
N GLU A 526 1.15 58.46 18.40
CA GLU A 526 1.27 59.90 18.39
C GLU A 526 2.76 60.26 18.45
N THR A 527 3.26 60.91 17.40
CA THR A 527 4.26 61.97 17.50
C THR A 527 4.33 62.66 16.13
N GLU A 528 3.91 63.92 16.11
CA GLU A 528 4.30 64.91 15.09
C GLU A 528 5.83 64.96 15.05
N ASP A 529 6.46 64.87 13.87
CA ASP A 529 6.86 66.03 13.07
C ASP A 529 7.92 65.62 12.02
N SER A 530 7.81 66.20 10.82
CA SER A 530 8.85 66.32 9.77
C SER A 530 9.66 65.08 9.34
N LEU A 531 9.41 64.57 8.10
CA LEU A 531 10.40 64.10 7.09
C LEU A 531 9.69 63.35 5.94
N ALA A 532 8.82 64.07 5.21
CA ALA A 532 8.20 63.59 3.99
C ALA A 532 9.19 63.68 2.81
N ALA A 533 10.09 62.69 2.69
CA ALA A 533 10.86 62.41 1.46
C ALA A 533 11.59 61.05 1.45
N GLY A 534 11.60 60.28 2.55
CA GLY A 534 12.42 59.05 2.68
C GLY A 534 11.67 57.73 2.86
N MET A 535 10.33 57.70 2.80
CA MET A 535 9.52 56.55 3.23
C MET A 535 9.29 55.45 2.17
N ASP A 536 9.67 55.64 0.91
CA ASP A 536 9.46 54.62 -0.14
C ASP A 536 10.46 53.46 -0.12
N ASN A 537 11.60 53.61 0.57
CA ASN A 537 12.62 52.55 0.64
C ASN A 537 12.40 51.52 1.77
N LEU A 538 11.46 51.77 2.69
CA LEU A 538 11.22 50.92 3.87
C LEU A 538 10.30 49.71 3.63
N VAL A 539 9.63 49.62 2.47
CA VAL A 539 8.69 48.53 2.15
C VAL A 539 9.39 47.34 1.46
N LEU A 540 10.63 47.53 0.99
CA LEU A 540 11.45 46.50 0.35
C LEU A 540 12.18 45.59 1.34
N THR A 541 12.27 46.01 2.59
CA THR A 541 12.94 45.31 3.68
C THR A 541 11.90 44.67 4.58
N ASN A 542 11.90 43.34 4.70
CA ASN A 542 11.40 42.74 5.95
C ASN A 542 12.16 43.36 7.13
N THR A 543 11.66 43.20 8.34
CA THR A 543 12.25 43.72 9.60
C THR A 543 13.77 43.51 9.78
N ASP A 544 14.41 42.67 8.95
CA ASP A 544 15.85 42.36 8.93
C ASP A 544 16.64 42.85 7.68
N GLY A 545 16.09 43.69 6.80
CA GLY A 545 16.84 44.28 5.68
C GLY A 545 16.98 43.41 4.41
N GLN A 546 16.25 42.29 4.30
CA GLN A 546 16.33 41.36 3.15
C GLN A 546 15.37 41.72 2.00
N HIS A 547 15.87 41.62 0.76
CA HIS A 547 15.10 41.88 -0.48
C HIS A 547 14.28 40.67 -0.93
N ARG A 548 12.98 40.88 -1.16
CA ARG A 548 12.03 39.87 -1.66
C ARG A 548 12.37 39.40 -3.08
N LEU A 549 12.20 38.11 -3.34
CA LEU A 549 12.37 37.54 -4.68
C LEU A 549 11.25 38.03 -5.63
N GLY A 550 11.60 38.20 -6.90
CA GLY A 550 10.67 38.64 -7.93
C GLY A 550 9.66 37.57 -8.36
N CYS A 551 8.62 38.00 -9.06
CA CYS A 551 7.77 37.11 -9.84
C CYS A 551 8.21 37.11 -11.32
N TYR A 552 7.52 36.34 -12.16
CA TYR A 552 7.75 36.28 -13.60
C TYR A 552 7.75 37.66 -14.30
N PHE A 553 6.97 38.62 -13.78
CA PHE A 553 6.81 39.97 -14.36
C PHE A 553 7.73 41.03 -13.76
N CYS A 554 8.64 40.70 -12.83
CA CYS A 554 9.49 41.72 -12.18
C CYS A 554 10.65 42.21 -13.05
N ASN A 555 11.17 41.37 -13.93
CA ASN A 555 12.35 41.67 -14.74
C ASN A 555 11.98 42.18 -16.15
N ASP A 556 10.73 42.56 -16.37
CA ASP A 556 10.24 43.04 -17.66
C ASP A 556 9.79 44.51 -17.55
N VAL A 557 10.06 45.28 -18.60
CA VAL A 557 9.81 46.73 -18.69
C VAL A 557 8.50 47.06 -19.41
N VAL A 558 7.68 46.04 -19.74
CA VAL A 558 6.41 46.18 -20.48
C VAL A 558 5.31 45.34 -19.82
N ALA A 559 4.06 45.84 -19.77
CA ALA A 559 2.92 45.06 -19.30
C ALA A 559 2.59 43.86 -20.21
N PRO A 560 1.90 42.82 -19.69
CA PRO A 560 1.33 41.77 -20.53
C PRO A 560 0.22 42.35 -21.43
N THR A 561 0.57 42.70 -22.66
CA THR A 561 -0.35 43.03 -23.77
C THR A 561 -0.40 41.86 -24.76
N ASP A 562 -1.39 41.82 -25.67
CA ASP A 562 -1.57 40.74 -26.65
C ASP A 562 -0.28 40.43 -27.45
N SER A 563 0.40 39.35 -27.06
CA SER A 563 1.65 38.88 -27.70
C SER A 563 1.42 37.78 -28.73
N THR A 564 0.17 37.39 -28.99
CA THR A 564 -0.17 36.40 -30.03
C THR A 564 0.23 36.86 -31.43
N SER A 565 0.54 38.15 -31.59
CA SER A 565 0.92 38.77 -32.85
C SER A 565 2.43 38.97 -33.10
N ASN A 566 3.36 38.95 -32.11
CA ASN A 566 4.74 39.46 -32.39
C ASN A 566 5.97 39.10 -31.49
N ARG A 567 6.11 37.93 -30.81
CA ARG A 567 7.37 37.57 -30.07
C ARG A 567 7.71 36.06 -30.05
N MET A 568 8.98 35.68 -29.83
CA MET A 568 9.50 34.29 -29.95
C MET A 568 9.55 33.46 -28.64
N LEU A 569 9.61 34.08 -27.45
CA LEU A 569 9.60 33.38 -26.15
C LEU A 569 8.17 33.41 -25.59
N ASP A 570 7.63 32.26 -25.16
CA ASP A 570 6.20 32.10 -24.78
C ASP A 570 5.19 32.27 -25.94
N GLN A 571 5.59 32.08 -27.22
CA GLN A 571 4.62 31.83 -28.30
C GLN A 571 4.41 30.33 -28.49
N GLN A 572 3.14 29.90 -28.39
CA GLN A 572 2.59 28.57 -28.67
C GLN A 572 3.60 27.42 -28.51
N CYS A 573 3.55 26.71 -27.37
CA CYS A 573 4.39 25.54 -27.02
C CYS A 573 4.32 24.33 -27.99
N THR A 574 3.82 24.52 -29.22
CA THR A 574 3.80 23.58 -30.33
C THR A 574 5.11 23.58 -31.11
N VAL A 575 5.86 24.69 -31.14
CA VAL A 575 7.14 24.80 -31.88
C VAL A 575 8.31 24.88 -30.90
N THR A 576 8.51 23.83 -30.11
CA THR A 576 9.62 23.72 -29.14
C THR A 576 10.36 22.41 -29.34
N ARG A 577 11.68 22.39 -29.18
CA ARG A 577 12.47 21.15 -29.21
C ARG A 577 11.93 20.17 -28.13
N PRO A 578 11.55 18.93 -28.48
CA PRO A 578 10.83 18.03 -27.56
C PRO A 578 11.53 17.74 -26.23
N GLY A 579 12.86 17.81 -26.18
CA GLY A 579 13.64 17.58 -24.96
C GLY A 579 13.51 18.68 -23.90
N LEU A 580 13.03 19.88 -24.24
CA LEU A 580 12.95 21.00 -23.29
C LEU A 580 11.90 20.78 -22.20
N ALA A 581 10.70 20.33 -22.57
CA ALA A 581 9.60 20.21 -21.63
C ALA A 581 9.88 19.20 -20.51
N PRO A 582 10.44 18.00 -20.76
CA PRO A 582 10.89 17.10 -19.70
C PRO A 582 11.93 17.74 -18.77
N ILE A 583 12.94 18.44 -19.32
CA ILE A 583 14.00 19.09 -18.52
C ILE A 583 13.39 20.18 -17.61
N ALA A 584 12.61 21.10 -18.19
CA ALA A 584 11.98 22.18 -17.45
C ALA A 584 11.00 21.64 -16.39
N SER A 585 10.24 20.59 -16.70
CA SER A 585 9.28 20.00 -15.77
C SER A 585 9.96 19.28 -14.61
N ALA A 586 11.07 18.58 -14.87
CA ALA A 586 11.87 17.95 -13.82
C ALA A 586 12.42 19.03 -12.87
N LEU A 587 13.07 20.07 -13.41
CA LEU A 587 13.60 21.18 -12.61
C LEU A 587 12.51 21.90 -11.80
N ALA A 588 11.31 22.07 -12.36
CA ALA A 588 10.19 22.69 -11.66
C ALA A 588 9.73 21.87 -10.45
N VAL A 589 9.67 20.54 -10.59
CA VAL A 589 9.28 19.66 -9.47
C VAL A 589 10.41 19.53 -8.45
N GLU A 590 11.66 19.41 -8.87
CA GLU A 590 12.80 19.39 -7.95
C GLU A 590 12.90 20.69 -7.14
N LEU A 591 12.63 21.84 -7.79
CA LEU A 591 12.59 23.13 -7.11
C LEU A 591 11.49 23.16 -6.04
N LEU A 592 10.33 22.56 -6.30
CA LEU A 592 9.28 22.40 -5.30
C LEU A 592 9.75 21.56 -4.12
N VAL A 593 10.32 20.38 -4.37
CA VAL A 593 10.79 19.49 -3.30
C VAL A 593 11.83 20.20 -2.45
N GLY A 594 12.74 20.97 -3.07
CA GLY A 594 13.69 21.85 -2.39
C GLY A 594 13.01 22.88 -1.49
N ILE A 595 12.01 23.62 -1.99
CA ILE A 595 11.25 24.60 -1.18
C ILE A 595 10.61 23.94 0.04
N LEU A 596 9.98 22.78 -0.14
CA LEU A 596 9.26 22.07 0.94
C LEU A 596 10.19 21.56 2.05
N HIS A 597 11.45 21.31 1.72
CA HIS A 597 12.46 20.82 2.67
C HIS A 597 13.42 21.92 3.14
N HIS A 598 13.23 23.17 2.68
CA HIS A 598 13.97 24.31 3.17
C HIS A 598 13.28 24.88 4.42
N PRO A 599 14.01 25.18 5.52
CA PRO A 599 13.41 25.66 6.78
C PRO A 599 12.56 26.94 6.61
N ASN A 600 12.96 27.83 5.70
CA ASN A 600 12.25 29.07 5.41
C ASN A 600 11.15 28.95 4.32
N GLY A 601 10.99 27.78 3.69
CA GLY A 601 9.95 27.56 2.67
C GLY A 601 9.92 28.62 1.56
N ILE A 602 8.76 29.25 1.37
CA ILE A 602 8.58 30.35 0.38
C ILE A 602 9.47 31.57 0.66
N PHE A 603 9.88 31.79 1.91
CA PHE A 603 10.74 32.89 2.33
C PHE A 603 12.23 32.58 2.20
N ALA A 604 12.59 31.40 1.69
CA ALA A 604 13.99 31.04 1.46
C ALA A 604 14.66 32.02 0.49
N GLU A 605 15.84 32.51 0.86
CA GLU A 605 16.69 33.29 -0.03
C GLU A 605 17.16 32.44 -1.22
N ALA A 606 17.60 33.09 -2.30
CA ALA A 606 18.07 32.37 -3.47
C ALA A 606 19.57 32.16 -3.40
N GLU A 607 19.98 30.91 -3.60
CA GLU A 607 21.40 30.55 -3.67
C GLU A 607 21.85 30.45 -5.12
N ILE A 608 23.06 30.95 -5.41
CA ILE A 608 23.71 30.84 -6.71
C ILE A 608 24.89 29.88 -6.54
N ALA A 609 25.15 29.04 -7.54
CA ALA A 609 26.20 28.01 -7.48
C ALA A 609 27.63 28.52 -7.14
N ASN A 610 27.86 29.84 -7.17
CA ASN A 610 29.15 30.48 -6.93
C ASN A 610 29.18 31.40 -5.69
N SER A 611 28.10 31.55 -4.92
CA SER A 611 28.08 32.41 -3.73
C SER A 611 28.52 31.64 -2.49
N SER A 612 29.74 31.91 -2.00
CA SER A 612 30.32 31.39 -0.75
C SER A 612 29.81 32.10 0.52
N SER A 613 28.54 32.50 0.50
CA SER A 613 27.83 33.23 1.56
C SER A 613 26.37 32.77 1.54
N GLY A 614 25.75 32.24 2.59
CA GLY A 614 26.17 31.89 3.93
C GLY A 614 24.98 31.27 4.64
N GLY A 615 25.20 30.12 5.28
CA GLY A 615 24.20 29.42 6.09
C GLY A 615 24.67 28.01 6.36
N ASN A 616 24.99 27.70 7.62
CA ASN A 616 25.48 26.40 8.11
C ASN A 616 24.44 25.25 7.99
N PHE A 617 23.46 25.37 7.10
CA PHE A 617 22.46 24.34 6.86
C PHE A 617 22.94 23.47 5.70
N GLU A 618 23.32 22.24 5.98
CA GLU A 618 23.44 21.22 4.94
C GLU A 618 22.06 21.07 4.28
N LEU A 619 21.87 21.71 3.12
CA LEU A 619 20.68 21.52 2.30
C LEU A 619 20.83 20.18 1.59
N PRO A 620 20.10 19.15 2.02
CA PRO A 620 20.42 17.78 1.63
C PRO A 620 19.91 17.45 0.20
N LEU A 621 19.20 18.40 -0.42
CA LEU A 621 18.75 18.40 -1.81
C LEU A 621 19.54 19.37 -2.70
N GLY A 622 20.61 20.00 -2.19
CA GLY A 622 21.42 20.99 -2.90
C GLY A 622 20.87 22.42 -2.79
N ILE A 623 21.41 23.30 -3.65
CA ILE A 623 21.08 24.73 -3.62
C ILE A 623 19.63 25.01 -3.99
N LEU A 624 19.08 26.11 -3.46
CA LEU A 624 17.72 26.56 -3.81
C LEU A 624 17.71 27.84 -4.67
N PRO A 625 17.79 27.73 -6.01
CA PRO A 625 17.86 28.89 -6.89
C PRO A 625 16.51 29.63 -6.98
N HIS A 626 16.55 30.87 -7.45
CA HIS A 626 15.35 31.65 -7.80
C HIS A 626 14.88 31.33 -9.23
N GLN A 627 15.76 31.52 -10.22
CA GLN A 627 15.50 31.24 -11.63
C GLN A 627 16.56 30.29 -12.17
N ILE A 628 16.13 29.34 -13.00
CA ILE A 628 16.96 28.43 -13.79
C ILE A 628 16.64 28.68 -15.25
N ARG A 629 17.63 29.11 -16.02
CA ARG A 629 17.52 29.29 -17.48
C ARG A 629 18.41 28.29 -18.18
N GLY A 630 17.85 27.55 -19.13
CA GLY A 630 18.62 26.59 -19.92
C GLY A 630 18.56 26.89 -21.41
N SER A 631 19.64 26.54 -22.10
CA SER A 631 19.80 26.67 -23.54
C SER A 631 20.34 25.36 -24.10
N LEU A 632 19.54 24.64 -24.90
CA LEU A 632 19.96 23.38 -25.53
C LEU A 632 21.03 23.52 -26.61
N PRO A 633 21.12 24.60 -27.43
CA PRO A 633 22.19 24.74 -28.41
C PRO A 633 23.59 24.68 -27.76
N HIS A 634 23.69 25.21 -26.55
CA HIS A 634 24.93 25.27 -25.78
C HIS A 634 25.01 24.21 -24.67
N PHE A 635 23.94 23.43 -24.45
CA PHE A 635 23.80 22.49 -23.32
C PHE A 635 24.13 23.12 -21.95
N GLN A 636 23.77 24.39 -21.76
CA GLN A 636 24.09 25.17 -20.55
C GLN A 636 22.84 25.45 -19.72
N GLN A 637 23.02 25.49 -18.40
CA GLN A 637 22.02 25.92 -17.42
C GLN A 637 22.65 26.98 -16.52
N MET A 638 21.92 28.08 -16.31
CA MET A 638 22.36 29.22 -15.51
C MET A 638 21.34 29.47 -14.40
N THR A 639 21.83 29.77 -13.19
CA THR A 639 21.01 30.22 -12.08
C THR A 639 21.08 31.74 -11.98
N LEU A 640 19.94 32.40 -11.86
CA LEU A 640 19.84 33.86 -11.77
C LEU A 640 19.00 34.26 -10.57
N LEU A 641 19.41 35.35 -9.93
CA LEU A 641 18.66 36.04 -8.90
C LEU A 641 17.95 37.25 -9.51
N GLY A 642 16.73 37.50 -9.07
CA GLY A 642 15.92 38.62 -9.52
C GLY A 642 15.07 39.09 -8.35
N HIS A 643 15.20 40.36 -7.98
CA HIS A 643 14.46 40.92 -6.87
C HIS A 643 13.11 41.47 -7.31
N SER A 644 12.19 41.65 -6.36
CA SER A 644 10.92 42.27 -6.66
C SER A 644 11.08 43.74 -7.06
N SER A 645 10.44 44.15 -8.16
CA SER A 645 10.40 45.54 -8.61
C SER A 645 9.18 46.28 -8.03
N ASN A 646 9.37 47.56 -7.68
CA ASN A 646 8.29 48.45 -7.23
C ASN A 646 7.29 48.74 -8.37
N SER A 647 7.73 48.66 -9.62
CA SER A 647 6.89 48.88 -10.82
C SER A 647 6.35 47.58 -11.43
N CYS A 648 6.50 46.44 -10.75
CA CYS A 648 6.01 45.16 -11.26
C CYS A 648 4.49 45.13 -11.39
N THR A 649 3.98 44.83 -12.58
CA THR A 649 2.55 44.81 -12.92
C THR A 649 1.74 43.68 -12.27
N ALA A 650 2.37 42.78 -11.51
CA ALA A 650 1.71 41.63 -10.91
C ALA A 650 1.90 41.51 -9.39
N CYS A 651 3.12 41.73 -8.87
CA CYS A 651 3.43 41.44 -7.46
C CYS A 651 3.92 42.63 -6.63
N CYS A 652 3.95 43.86 -7.16
CA CYS A 652 4.34 45.02 -6.36
C CYS A 652 3.28 45.35 -5.30
N SER A 653 3.68 46.10 -4.26
CA SER A 653 2.80 46.53 -3.18
C SER A 653 1.57 47.30 -3.68
N THR A 654 1.75 48.18 -4.67
CA THR A 654 0.68 48.98 -5.27
C THR A 654 -0.40 48.09 -5.91
N VAL A 655 0.00 47.17 -6.80
CA VAL A 655 -0.93 46.28 -7.52
C VAL A 655 -1.67 45.36 -6.56
N VAL A 656 -0.96 44.73 -5.62
CA VAL A 656 -1.58 43.82 -4.65
C VAL A 656 -2.52 44.59 -3.72
N SER A 657 -2.17 45.81 -3.32
CA SER A 657 -3.05 46.66 -2.49
C SER A 657 -4.31 47.10 -3.25
N GLU A 658 -4.18 47.48 -4.52
CA GLU A 658 -5.33 47.86 -5.35
C GLU A 658 -6.27 46.67 -5.58
N TYR A 659 -5.73 45.47 -5.83
CA TYR A 659 -6.54 44.26 -5.87
C TYR A 659 -7.24 43.99 -4.54
N ARG A 660 -6.56 44.13 -3.40
CA ARG A 660 -7.18 43.95 -2.06
C ARG A 660 -8.32 44.95 -1.81
N LYS A 661 -8.20 46.20 -2.27
CA LYS A 661 -9.23 47.24 -2.10
C LYS A 661 -10.44 47.05 -3.02
N ARG A 662 -10.20 46.77 -4.31
CA ARG A 662 -11.22 46.83 -5.37
C ARG A 662 -11.66 45.45 -5.87
N GLY A 663 -10.95 44.40 -5.47
CA GLY A 663 -11.26 43.01 -5.79
C GLY A 663 -11.43 42.76 -7.29
N MET A 664 -12.53 42.13 -7.65
CA MET A 664 -12.83 41.72 -9.03
C MET A 664 -12.98 42.89 -10.00
N GLN A 665 -13.34 44.09 -9.53
CA GLN A 665 -13.42 45.27 -10.38
C GLN A 665 -12.04 45.70 -10.90
N PHE A 666 -10.99 45.54 -10.09
CA PHE A 666 -9.61 45.79 -10.50
C PHE A 666 -9.18 44.83 -11.61
N ILE A 667 -9.48 43.54 -11.44
CA ILE A 667 -9.17 42.51 -12.45
C ILE A 667 -9.88 42.82 -13.77
N LEU A 668 -11.17 43.16 -13.74
CA LEU A 668 -11.92 43.46 -14.95
C LEU A 668 -11.34 44.68 -15.69
N GLN A 669 -10.93 45.73 -14.96
CA GLN A 669 -10.27 46.88 -15.59
C GLN A 669 -8.92 46.52 -16.21
N ALA A 670 -8.11 45.71 -15.52
CA ALA A 670 -6.83 45.23 -16.04
C ALA A 670 -6.99 44.34 -17.28
N ILE A 671 -8.08 43.56 -17.36
CA ILE A 671 -8.38 42.76 -18.55
C ILE A 671 -8.75 43.66 -19.74
N ASN A 672 -9.65 44.61 -19.51
CA ASN A 672 -10.25 45.41 -20.58
C ASN A 672 -9.37 46.56 -21.08
N HIS A 673 -8.41 47.05 -20.28
CA HIS A 673 -7.58 48.22 -20.61
C HIS A 673 -6.08 47.86 -20.62
N PRO A 674 -5.44 47.79 -21.80
CA PRO A 674 -4.06 47.34 -21.94
C PRO A 674 -3.02 48.15 -21.13
N THR A 675 -3.18 49.48 -21.02
CA THR A 675 -2.23 50.36 -20.33
C THR A 675 -2.50 50.47 -18.83
N TYR A 676 -3.65 50.01 -18.35
CA TYR A 676 -4.10 50.27 -16.98
C TYR A 676 -3.10 49.77 -15.92
N LEU A 677 -2.48 48.61 -16.17
CA LEU A 677 -1.45 48.07 -15.27
C LEU A 677 -0.17 48.90 -15.28
N GLU A 678 0.24 49.44 -16.43
CA GLU A 678 1.41 50.31 -16.55
C GLU A 678 1.19 51.65 -15.85
N ASP A 679 -0.03 52.19 -15.97
CA ASP A 679 -0.43 53.44 -15.34
C ASP A 679 -0.44 53.30 -13.81
N VAL A 680 -0.98 52.20 -13.28
CA VAL A 680 -1.04 51.93 -11.83
C VAL A 680 0.35 51.70 -11.23
N THR A 681 1.31 51.15 -11.99
CA THR A 681 2.66 50.88 -11.47
C THR A 681 3.68 51.99 -11.74
N GLY A 682 3.26 53.09 -12.38
CA GLY A 682 4.16 54.17 -12.80
C GLY A 682 5.09 53.80 -13.95
N LEU A 683 4.88 52.64 -14.59
CA LEU A 683 5.69 52.19 -15.71
C LEU A 683 5.49 53.10 -16.93
N THR A 684 4.28 53.63 -17.13
CA THR A 684 3.99 54.60 -18.19
C THR A 684 4.85 55.86 -18.06
N GLU A 685 5.03 56.35 -16.83
CA GLU A 685 5.87 57.52 -16.55
C GLU A 685 7.36 57.18 -16.68
N LEU A 686 7.78 56.00 -16.21
CA LEU A 686 9.14 55.49 -16.39
C LEU A 686 9.51 55.40 -17.88
N MET A 687 8.65 54.81 -18.72
CA MET A 687 8.86 54.70 -20.17
C MET A 687 8.90 56.08 -20.84
N ARG A 688 8.04 57.00 -20.42
CA ARG A 688 8.05 58.39 -20.91
C ARG A 688 9.35 59.11 -20.55
N SER A 689 9.83 58.95 -19.32
CA SER A 689 11.08 59.55 -18.85
C SER A 689 12.31 58.97 -19.57
N ALA A 690 12.34 57.67 -19.82
CA ALA A 690 13.39 57.01 -20.59
C ALA A 690 13.43 57.50 -22.04
N ASN A 691 12.26 57.66 -22.68
CA ASN A 691 12.16 58.18 -24.05
C ASN A 691 12.49 59.68 -24.15
N SER A 692 12.46 60.42 -23.04
CA SER A 692 12.86 61.84 -23.01
C SER A 692 14.37 62.06 -22.89
N PHE A 693 15.13 61.02 -22.56
CA PHE A 693 16.59 61.03 -22.61
C PHE A 693 17.06 60.80 -24.06
N GLN A 694 17.19 61.86 -24.85
CA GLN A 694 18.02 61.84 -26.06
C GLN A 694 19.50 61.89 -25.63
N LEU A 695 20.22 60.79 -25.83
CA LEU A 695 21.68 60.79 -25.84
C LEU A 695 22.12 61.44 -27.17
N ASP A 696 22.72 62.64 -27.09
CA ASP A 696 23.58 63.14 -28.17
C ASP A 696 24.74 62.15 -28.29
N TRP A 697 24.71 61.31 -29.31
CA TRP A 697 25.92 60.66 -29.77
C TRP A 697 26.69 61.75 -30.53
N ASP A 698 27.79 62.23 -29.95
CA ASP A 698 28.70 63.17 -30.60
C ASP A 698 29.12 62.62 -31.98
N ASP A 699 28.53 63.18 -33.04
CA ASP A 699 28.91 62.96 -34.44
C ASP A 699 30.19 63.74 -34.78
N ASP A 700 31.27 63.51 -34.01
CA ASP A 700 32.61 64.06 -34.29
C ASP A 700 33.58 62.92 -34.59
N ILE A 701 33.43 62.29 -35.76
CA ILE A 701 34.56 61.68 -36.48
C ILE A 701 34.52 62.18 -37.92
N GLU A 702 35.35 63.19 -38.17
CA GLU A 702 35.67 63.73 -39.49
C GLU A 702 36.05 62.62 -40.47
N VAL A 703 35.44 62.70 -41.64
CA VAL A 703 35.80 61.95 -42.84
C VAL A 703 37.18 62.44 -43.31
N ALA A 704 38.16 61.54 -43.35
CA ALA A 704 39.36 61.70 -44.15
C ALA A 704 39.67 60.40 -44.89
N ASP A 705 39.38 60.45 -46.18
CA ASP A 705 39.91 59.72 -47.32
C ASP A 705 41.09 58.74 -47.08
N ASP A 706 40.98 57.52 -47.60
CA ASP A 706 41.54 57.11 -48.91
C ASP A 706 42.06 55.65 -48.97
N GLU A 707 41.87 55.08 -50.17
CA GLU A 707 42.55 53.92 -50.77
C GLU A 707 42.16 52.48 -50.37
N CYS A 708 41.21 51.95 -51.15
CA CYS A 708 41.33 50.78 -52.05
C CYS A 708 42.39 49.68 -51.73
N VAL A 709 41.98 48.40 -51.77
CA VAL A 709 42.18 47.48 -52.93
C VAL A 709 41.47 46.13 -52.67
N GLU A 710 40.77 45.69 -53.71
CA GLU A 710 40.06 44.43 -54.00
C GLU A 710 40.96 43.16 -53.83
N LEU A 711 40.50 41.93 -53.59
CA LEU A 711 39.38 41.15 -54.14
C LEU A 711 38.88 40.12 -53.11
#